data_AF-A0A9R1SAN7-F1
#
_entry.id   AF-A0A9R1SAN7-F1
#
_cell.length_a   1.000
_cell.length_b   1.000
_cell.length_c   1.000
_cell.angle_alpha   90.00
_cell.angle_beta   90.00
_cell.angle_gamma   90.00
#
_symmetry.space_group_name_H-M   'P 1'
#
loop_
_entity.id
_entity.type
_entity.pdbx_description
1 polymer ?
#
loop_
_entity_poly.entity_id
_entity_poly.type
_entity_poly.pdbx_seq_one_letter_code
_entity_poly.pdbx_strand_id
1 'polypeptide(L)'
;MLPFYIFTLLYFAHVQQPTAAQITAPWEVNALRAIRGSLSDPNGFLNSWNRGDPCVANWTRVICYNVTAKDDGYFHVQELQLLRLGLSGTLAPELGQLSRMKIMDFMWNKITGSIPKEVGNITSLELLLVNGNQLTGSLPEEIGFLPNLNRIQIDQNNISGPIPKSFANLNKTKHFHMNNNSLSGQIPPELSRLPSLVHMLLDNNNLSGYLPPELAQLPKLLIIQLDNNNFSGSSIPPSYGNITTLLKLSLRNCSLEGPAPDVSGIPQLGYLDVSWNQLTGPIPSGQLASNITTIDFSHNRLNGSIPASFSGLPNLQRLSLDNNNLDGSVPSDVWRNIDFSGNRSLILDFQNNALTNLSNPLTPPANVTIMLSGNPVCQSQNQLNIAQYCQSAPEVNPGGGSIDNSTLCAPCATDLPLESVLKAPNPCSCGVPLYVDYRLKSPGFWDFVPYEAQFQEYLSSGLFLNSYQLEVTTFMWEEGPRLKMTLKLFPNNTILFNSGEVQRLRYMFTGWLIADSDIFGPYELINFDPGWYEKGSTKKSLSTGAIVGIVIAAFAAAAVLSSLITLILLRRRSRQFSKKRTAKRIPMKIDGVKDFTFEELSNCTNDFSLSRLAPLPDTEGSAPGHVSTVVKGTPGYLDPEYFLTHKLTDKSDVYSLGVVFLELLTGMQPISHGKNLVREVVAANQSGMILSVVDLRMGALPGECVERFAALGLRCCRDETDARPSMAEVVRELEAIWQMTPDTDGVPSESVAMDPTHTPASSSTATGSRMGHDQYDMSTSDVSGSNLLSGVVPSINPR
;
A
#
# COMPACT_ATOMS: atom_id res chain seq x y z
N MET A 1 25.68 -6.51 73.52
CA MET A 1 25.66 -5.83 72.20
C MET A 1 25.02 -6.70 71.11
N LEU A 2 23.81 -7.23 71.34
CA LEU A 2 23.01 -7.93 70.33
C LEU A 2 21.59 -7.36 70.08
N PRO A 3 21.02 -6.43 70.86
CA PRO A 3 19.67 -5.92 70.55
C PRO A 3 19.65 -4.67 69.64
N PHE A 4 20.79 -4.04 69.36
CA PHE A 4 20.86 -2.81 68.55
C PHE A 4 20.95 -3.04 67.02
N TYR A 5 21.36 -4.24 66.59
CA TYR A 5 21.49 -4.57 65.16
C TYR A 5 20.19 -5.07 64.52
N ILE A 6 19.25 -5.62 65.32
CA ILE A 6 17.97 -6.11 64.79
C ILE A 6 16.99 -4.95 64.58
N PHE A 7 17.05 -3.89 65.40
CA PHE A 7 16.19 -2.71 65.25
C PHE A 7 16.59 -1.82 64.06
N THR A 8 17.87 -1.78 63.68
CA THR A 8 18.35 -1.02 62.51
C THR A 8 18.00 -1.73 61.20
N LEU A 9 18.01 -3.07 61.16
CA LEU A 9 17.57 -3.83 59.97
C LEU A 9 16.05 -3.75 59.73
N LEU A 10 15.23 -3.63 60.78
CA LEU A 10 13.78 -3.45 60.65
C LEU A 10 13.35 -2.01 60.33
N TYR A 11 14.16 -1.01 60.69
CA TYR A 11 13.88 0.40 60.33
C TYR A 11 14.22 0.70 58.86
N PHE A 12 15.24 0.06 58.28
CA PHE A 12 15.53 0.15 56.84
C PHE A 12 14.59 -0.70 55.96
N ALA A 13 13.82 -1.63 56.54
CA ALA A 13 12.81 -2.41 55.82
C ALA A 13 11.45 -1.69 55.69
N HIS A 14 11.25 -0.54 56.34
CA HIS A 14 9.99 0.21 56.33
C HIS A 14 10.07 1.63 55.77
N VAL A 15 11.21 2.04 55.20
CA VAL A 15 11.32 3.30 54.42
C VAL A 15 12.13 3.08 53.14
N GLN A 16 11.83 2.00 52.44
CA GLN A 16 11.89 2.01 50.98
C GLN A 16 10.50 1.55 50.54
N GLN A 17 9.64 2.51 50.17
CA GLN A 17 8.69 2.17 49.12
C GLN A 17 9.54 1.53 48.02
N PRO A 18 9.20 0.33 47.53
CA PRO A 18 9.85 -0.14 46.32
C PRO A 18 9.63 0.99 45.32
N THR A 19 10.71 1.61 44.84
CA THR A 19 10.63 2.31 43.56
C THR A 19 10.12 1.24 42.62
N ALA A 20 8.81 1.23 42.38
CA ALA A 20 8.19 0.30 41.47
C ALA A 20 9.03 0.39 40.21
N ALA A 21 9.63 -0.73 39.80
CA ALA A 21 10.40 -0.73 38.57
C ALA A 21 9.49 -0.13 37.51
N GLN A 22 9.90 1.00 36.92
CA GLN A 22 9.08 1.72 35.95
C GLN A 22 9.00 0.84 34.71
N ILE A 23 7.93 0.06 34.61
CA ILE A 23 7.69 -0.93 33.56
C ILE A 23 6.44 -0.55 32.78
N THR A 24 6.30 -1.14 31.60
CA THR A 24 5.07 -1.06 30.81
C THR A 24 3.96 -1.83 31.50
N ALA A 25 2.73 -1.33 31.40
CA ALA A 25 1.56 -2.00 31.95
C ALA A 25 1.47 -3.47 31.49
N PRO A 26 1.40 -4.47 32.40
CA PRO A 26 1.53 -5.88 32.02
C PRO A 26 0.50 -6.38 31.00
N TRP A 27 -0.71 -5.82 31.00
CA TRP A 27 -1.74 -6.15 30.00
C TRP A 27 -1.39 -5.59 28.61
N GLU A 28 -0.81 -4.41 28.51
CA GLU A 28 -0.31 -3.88 27.23
C GLU A 28 0.87 -4.70 26.70
N VAL A 29 1.74 -5.20 27.59
CA VAL A 29 2.81 -6.13 27.20
C VAL A 29 2.22 -7.41 26.58
N ASN A 30 1.17 -7.97 27.19
CA ASN A 30 0.48 -9.14 26.65
C ASN A 30 -0.22 -8.82 25.33
N ALA A 31 -0.87 -7.66 25.22
CA ALA A 31 -1.52 -7.18 24.01
C ALA A 31 -0.51 -7.03 22.86
N LEU A 32 0.64 -6.38 23.09
CA LEU A 32 1.69 -6.23 22.08
C LEU A 32 2.25 -7.59 21.61
N ARG A 33 2.35 -8.58 22.51
CA ARG A 33 2.75 -9.94 22.14
C ARG A 33 1.69 -10.65 21.32
N ALA A 34 0.40 -10.47 21.64
CA ALA A 34 -0.71 -11.00 20.85
C ALA A 34 -0.76 -10.34 19.45
N ILE A 35 -0.61 -9.01 19.39
CA ILE A 35 -0.49 -8.25 18.14
C ILE A 35 0.67 -8.80 17.31
N ARG A 36 1.88 -8.92 17.87
CA ARG A 36 3.00 -9.56 17.17
C ARG A 36 2.65 -10.97 16.67
N GLY A 37 1.99 -11.78 17.49
CA GLY A 37 1.59 -13.14 17.14
C GLY A 37 0.57 -13.23 15.99
N SER A 38 -0.25 -12.18 15.82
CA SER A 38 -1.21 -12.07 14.70
C SER A 38 -0.58 -11.59 13.38
N LEU A 39 0.67 -11.13 13.43
CA LEU A 39 1.38 -10.54 12.31
C LEU A 39 2.48 -11.48 11.79
N SER A 40 2.63 -11.54 10.48
CA SER A 40 3.78 -12.12 9.80
C SER A 40 4.73 -11.02 9.38
N ASP A 41 5.97 -11.10 9.85
CA ASP A 41 7.04 -10.11 9.68
C ASP A 41 8.23 -10.74 8.95
N PRO A 42 8.15 -10.87 7.61
CA PRO A 42 9.20 -11.54 6.82
C PRO A 42 10.54 -10.81 6.86
N ASN A 43 10.53 -9.51 7.12
CA ASN A 43 11.71 -8.65 7.14
C ASN A 43 12.34 -8.52 8.54
N GLY A 44 11.68 -9.04 9.59
CA GLY A 44 12.20 -9.01 10.95
C GLY A 44 12.22 -7.62 11.60
N PHE A 45 11.38 -6.68 11.16
CA PHE A 45 11.31 -5.34 11.73
C PHE A 45 10.76 -5.32 13.17
N LEU A 46 9.98 -6.33 13.56
CA LEU A 46 9.39 -6.54 14.88
C LEU A 46 10.21 -7.51 15.75
N ASN A 47 11.46 -7.83 15.38
CA ASN A 47 12.32 -8.74 16.14
C ASN A 47 12.61 -8.30 17.58
N SER A 48 12.46 -7.02 17.91
CA SER A 48 12.59 -6.53 19.28
C SER A 48 11.38 -6.86 20.16
N TRP A 49 10.23 -7.21 19.58
CA TRP A 49 8.94 -7.41 20.27
C TRP A 49 8.85 -8.71 21.09
N ASN A 50 9.98 -9.13 21.64
CA ASN A 50 10.11 -10.22 22.59
C ASN A 50 11.31 -10.02 23.54
N ARG A 51 12.01 -8.88 23.48
CA ARG A 51 13.24 -8.61 24.24
C ARG A 51 13.00 -7.51 25.28
N GLY A 52 12.86 -7.91 26.54
CA GLY A 52 12.66 -6.98 27.66
C GLY A 52 11.28 -6.33 27.69
N ASP A 53 11.16 -5.26 28.46
CA ASP A 53 9.95 -4.46 28.61
C ASP A 53 9.76 -3.51 27.41
N PRO A 54 8.57 -3.39 26.81
CA PRO A 54 8.36 -2.61 25.57
C PRO A 54 8.84 -1.16 25.62
N CYS A 55 8.43 -0.41 26.65
CA CYS A 55 8.76 1.00 26.78
C CYS A 55 10.20 1.22 27.26
N VAL A 56 10.70 0.38 28.18
CA VAL A 56 12.07 0.53 28.69
C VAL A 56 13.12 0.07 27.68
N ALA A 57 12.85 -1.03 26.96
CA ALA A 57 13.77 -1.57 25.97
C ALA A 57 13.68 -0.88 24.60
N ASN A 58 12.76 0.09 24.45
CA ASN A 58 12.46 0.79 23.19
C ASN A 58 12.18 -0.19 22.06
N TRP A 59 11.09 -0.95 22.18
CA TRP A 59 10.65 -1.80 21.08
C TRP A 59 10.47 -0.98 19.80
N THR A 60 11.01 -1.50 18.70
CA THR A 60 10.97 -0.85 17.39
C THR A 60 9.53 -0.46 17.05
N ARG A 61 9.31 0.82 16.77
CA ARG A 61 8.01 1.41 16.38
C ARG A 61 6.89 1.34 17.44
N VAL A 62 7.24 1.08 18.69
CA VAL A 62 6.35 1.29 19.85
C VAL A 62 6.77 2.58 20.53
N ILE A 63 5.94 3.62 20.48
CA ILE A 63 6.20 4.89 21.16
C ILE A 63 5.38 4.91 22.44
N CYS A 64 6.05 5.11 23.57
CA CYS A 64 5.42 5.18 24.87
C CYS A 64 5.45 6.61 25.42
N TYR A 65 4.54 6.89 26.35
CA TYR A 65 4.64 8.10 27.17
C TYR A 65 5.97 8.12 27.92
N ASN A 66 6.59 9.30 28.01
CA ASN A 66 7.89 9.49 28.68
C ASN A 66 7.79 9.49 30.22
N VAL A 67 6.60 9.38 30.78
CA VAL A 67 6.32 9.34 32.21
C VAL A 67 5.33 8.23 32.51
N THR A 68 5.45 7.64 33.70
CA THR A 68 4.46 6.70 34.20
C THR A 68 3.14 7.41 34.50
N ALA A 69 2.03 6.77 34.19
CA ALA A 69 0.70 7.25 34.50
C ALA A 69 0.52 7.40 36.02
N LYS A 70 -0.11 8.49 36.45
CA LYS A 70 -0.25 8.83 37.88
C LYS A 70 -1.21 7.92 38.61
N ASP A 71 -2.15 7.32 37.89
CA ASP A 71 -3.26 6.54 38.41
C ASP A 71 -2.92 5.05 38.59
N ASP A 72 -2.05 4.47 37.77
CA ASP A 72 -1.64 3.06 37.88
C ASP A 72 -0.12 2.85 38.05
N GLY A 73 0.71 3.88 37.83
CA GLY A 73 2.15 3.84 38.01
C GLY A 73 2.94 3.18 36.87
N TYR A 74 2.32 2.88 35.72
CA TYR A 74 2.97 2.20 34.60
C TYR A 74 3.29 3.12 33.42
N PHE A 75 4.27 2.71 32.59
CA PHE A 75 4.38 3.25 31.23
C PHE A 75 3.27 2.67 30.35
N HIS A 76 2.79 3.49 29.42
CA HIS A 76 1.76 3.11 28.46
C HIS A 76 2.20 3.39 27.03
N VAL A 77 1.72 2.55 26.11
CA VAL A 77 1.86 2.75 24.67
C VAL A 77 1.01 3.96 24.26
N GLN A 78 1.68 4.92 23.63
CA GLN A 78 1.07 6.10 23.04
C GLN A 78 0.81 5.90 21.55
N GLU A 79 1.72 5.23 20.83
CA GLU A 79 1.64 5.09 19.38
C GLU A 79 2.22 3.75 18.93
N LEU A 80 1.58 3.16 17.91
CA LEU A 80 2.17 2.12 17.07
C LEU A 80 2.42 2.73 15.69
N GLN A 81 3.67 2.72 15.21
CA GLN A 81 4.10 3.36 13.95
C GLN A 81 4.62 2.35 12.92
N LEU A 82 3.71 1.53 12.37
CA LEU A 82 4.03 0.35 11.56
C LEU A 82 3.92 0.58 10.04
N LEU A 83 3.97 1.84 9.59
CA LEU A 83 4.02 2.21 8.18
C LEU A 83 5.03 1.40 7.37
N ARG A 84 4.56 0.76 6.29
CA ARG A 84 5.35 0.16 5.19
C ARG A 84 6.46 -0.78 5.66
N LEU A 85 6.14 -1.66 6.60
CA LEU A 85 7.07 -2.70 7.09
C LEU A 85 6.95 -4.02 6.31
N GLY A 86 5.97 -4.12 5.40
CA GLY A 86 5.71 -5.35 4.65
C GLY A 86 5.04 -6.43 5.49
N LEU A 87 4.38 -6.04 6.58
CA LEU A 87 3.69 -6.94 7.49
C LEU A 87 2.48 -7.58 6.80
N SER A 88 2.17 -8.82 7.14
CA SER A 88 0.94 -9.50 6.75
C SER A 88 0.27 -10.14 7.97
N GLY A 89 -0.86 -10.84 7.80
CA GLY A 89 -1.65 -11.38 8.92
C GLY A 89 -2.92 -10.56 9.16
N THR A 90 -3.36 -10.44 10.41
CA THR A 90 -4.63 -9.77 10.77
C THR A 90 -4.45 -8.79 11.91
N LEU A 91 -5.35 -7.82 12.06
CA LEU A 91 -5.41 -6.96 13.25
C LEU A 91 -5.96 -7.76 14.45
N ALA A 92 -5.18 -7.86 15.53
CA ALA A 92 -5.59 -8.56 16.75
C ALA A 92 -6.64 -7.78 17.56
N PRO A 93 -7.70 -8.42 18.09
CA PRO A 93 -8.65 -7.79 19.01
C PRO A 93 -7.99 -7.14 20.24
N GLU A 94 -6.85 -7.67 20.68
CA GLU A 94 -6.06 -7.16 21.81
C GLU A 94 -5.55 -5.73 21.60
N LEU A 95 -5.60 -5.18 20.39
CA LEU A 95 -5.42 -3.74 20.14
C LEU A 95 -6.29 -2.88 21.07
N GLY A 96 -7.51 -3.33 21.37
CA GLY A 96 -8.42 -2.65 22.30
C GLY A 96 -7.92 -2.56 23.75
N GLN A 97 -6.86 -3.29 24.12
CA GLN A 97 -6.26 -3.24 25.45
C GLN A 97 -5.20 -2.13 25.59
N LEU A 98 -4.76 -1.53 24.49
CA LEU A 98 -3.85 -0.37 24.47
C LEU A 98 -4.65 0.93 24.72
N SER A 99 -5.34 1.00 25.85
CA SER A 99 -6.42 1.96 26.11
C SER A 99 -5.99 3.43 26.17
N ARG A 100 -4.69 3.71 26.22
CA ARG A 100 -4.10 5.08 26.19
C ARG A 100 -3.41 5.44 24.87
N MET A 101 -3.49 4.57 23.86
CA MET A 101 -2.92 4.80 22.54
C MET A 101 -3.67 5.93 21.80
N LYS A 102 -2.92 6.84 21.20
CA LYS A 102 -3.40 7.98 20.42
C LYS A 102 -3.31 7.74 18.92
N ILE A 103 -2.28 7.06 18.46
CA ILE A 103 -2.03 6.82 17.04
C ILE A 103 -1.88 5.32 16.81
N MET A 104 -2.78 4.78 15.98
CA MET A 104 -2.71 3.41 15.48
C MET A 104 -2.37 3.46 13.99
N ASP A 105 -1.09 3.27 13.66
CA ASP A 105 -0.60 3.25 12.27
C ASP A 105 -0.15 1.85 11.86
N PHE A 106 -0.87 1.30 10.86
CA PHE A 106 -0.58 0.06 10.14
C PHE A 106 -0.54 0.28 8.63
N MET A 107 -0.35 1.50 8.16
CA MET A 107 -0.52 1.86 6.76
C MET A 107 0.45 1.12 5.84
N TRP A 108 0.03 0.91 4.59
CA TRP A 108 0.88 0.39 3.51
C TRP A 108 1.55 -0.95 3.81
N ASN A 109 0.77 -1.88 4.38
CA ASN A 109 1.18 -3.26 4.64
C ASN A 109 0.30 -4.22 3.81
N LYS A 110 0.31 -5.51 4.17
CA LYS A 110 -0.49 -6.58 3.56
C LYS A 110 -1.43 -7.19 4.61
N ILE A 111 -1.98 -6.35 5.50
CA ILE A 111 -2.87 -6.81 6.57
C ILE A 111 -4.23 -7.19 5.98
N THR A 112 -4.74 -8.34 6.40
CA THR A 112 -6.00 -8.95 5.97
C THR A 112 -6.99 -9.05 7.14
N GLY A 113 -8.18 -9.62 6.90
CA GLY A 113 -9.23 -9.73 7.91
C GLY A 113 -9.95 -8.40 8.13
N SER A 114 -10.75 -8.30 9.20
CA SER A 114 -11.54 -7.10 9.50
C SER A 114 -10.90 -6.21 10.55
N ILE A 115 -11.33 -4.95 10.62
CA ILE A 115 -11.04 -4.07 11.75
C ILE A 115 -11.80 -4.64 12.99
N PRO A 116 -11.12 -5.05 14.08
CA PRO A 116 -11.79 -5.58 15.25
C PRO A 116 -12.63 -4.51 15.94
N LYS A 117 -13.82 -4.89 16.43
CA LYS A 117 -14.69 -3.97 17.19
C LYS A 117 -14.04 -3.43 18.46
N GLU A 118 -13.10 -4.18 19.02
CA GLU A 118 -12.34 -3.84 20.21
C GLU A 118 -11.48 -2.57 20.02
N VAL A 119 -11.21 -2.14 18.77
CA VAL A 119 -10.63 -0.82 18.48
C VAL A 119 -11.49 0.30 19.07
N GLY A 120 -12.81 0.11 19.17
CA GLY A 120 -13.74 1.04 19.83
C GLY A 120 -13.50 1.20 21.35
N ASN A 121 -12.68 0.35 21.98
CA ASN A 121 -12.31 0.51 23.40
C ASN A 121 -11.15 1.50 23.62
N ILE A 122 -10.46 1.93 22.55
CA ILE A 122 -9.29 2.81 22.63
C ILE A 122 -9.76 4.27 22.71
N THR A 123 -10.40 4.66 23.81
CA THR A 123 -11.06 5.99 23.94
C THR A 123 -10.11 7.19 23.80
N SER A 124 -8.80 6.99 23.92
CA SER A 124 -7.76 7.99 23.65
C SER A 124 -7.39 8.14 22.18
N LEU A 125 -7.87 7.26 21.29
CA LEU A 125 -7.45 7.22 19.90
C LEU A 125 -7.82 8.52 19.17
N GLU A 126 -6.83 9.12 18.53
CA GLU A 126 -6.93 10.36 17.75
C GLU A 126 -6.82 10.05 16.26
N LEU A 127 -5.91 9.14 15.88
CA LEU A 127 -5.66 8.75 14.48
C LEU A 127 -5.80 7.24 14.31
N LEU A 128 -6.76 6.82 13.48
CA LEU A 128 -6.89 5.43 13.00
C LEU A 128 -6.40 5.37 11.54
N LEU A 129 -5.22 4.77 11.33
CA LEU A 129 -4.49 4.82 10.07
C LEU A 129 -4.18 3.40 9.60
N VAL A 130 -5.03 2.86 8.72
CA VAL A 130 -4.92 1.48 8.20
C VAL A 130 -5.07 1.41 6.68
N ASN A 131 -4.96 2.54 5.99
CA ASN A 131 -5.02 2.63 4.53
C ASN A 131 -3.90 1.85 3.82
N GLY A 132 -4.15 1.43 2.59
CA GLY A 132 -3.19 0.68 1.77
C GLY A 132 -2.92 -0.73 2.30
N ASN A 133 -3.98 -1.47 2.62
CA ASN A 133 -3.93 -2.85 3.10
C ASN A 133 -4.93 -3.72 2.30
N GLN A 134 -5.23 -4.93 2.80
CA GLN A 134 -6.20 -5.88 2.24
C GLN A 134 -7.31 -6.17 3.26
N LEU A 135 -7.70 -5.17 4.06
CA LEU A 135 -8.73 -5.32 5.08
C LEU A 135 -10.10 -5.53 4.43
N THR A 136 -10.92 -6.37 5.05
CA THR A 136 -12.25 -6.81 4.58
C THR A 136 -13.30 -6.66 5.70
N GLY A 137 -14.53 -7.11 5.46
CA GLY A 137 -15.62 -7.04 6.45
C GLY A 137 -16.20 -5.64 6.60
N SER A 138 -17.11 -5.46 7.55
CA SER A 138 -17.81 -4.20 7.79
C SER A 138 -17.09 -3.30 8.78
N LEU A 139 -17.36 -1.99 8.69
CA LEU A 139 -16.94 -1.03 9.72
C LEU A 139 -17.63 -1.32 11.06
N PRO A 140 -16.90 -1.48 12.17
CA PRO A 140 -17.50 -1.68 13.48
C PRO A 140 -18.26 -0.45 13.98
N GLU A 141 -19.47 -0.64 14.53
CA GLU A 141 -20.26 0.47 15.09
C GLU A 141 -19.57 1.10 16.29
N GLU A 142 -18.76 0.33 17.03
CA GLU A 142 -18.05 0.72 18.24
C GLU A 142 -17.08 1.87 18.01
N ILE A 143 -16.51 1.99 16.80
CA ILE A 143 -15.64 3.11 16.43
C ILE A 143 -16.38 4.44 16.56
N GLY A 144 -17.69 4.47 16.31
CA GLY A 144 -18.52 5.66 16.41
C GLY A 144 -18.57 6.29 17.82
N PHE A 145 -18.10 5.58 18.85
CA PHE A 145 -18.09 6.04 20.23
C PHE A 145 -16.71 6.53 20.73
N LEU A 146 -15.72 6.67 19.83
CA LEU A 146 -14.40 7.18 20.18
C LEU A 146 -14.40 8.72 20.29
N PRO A 147 -14.28 9.28 21.51
CA PRO A 147 -14.54 10.72 21.74
C PRO A 147 -13.42 11.64 21.23
N ASN A 148 -12.23 11.09 20.99
CA ASN A 148 -11.05 11.84 20.56
C ASN A 148 -10.69 11.65 19.08
N LEU A 149 -11.38 10.73 18.40
CA LEU A 149 -11.02 10.34 17.05
C LEU A 149 -11.16 11.54 16.12
N ASN A 150 -10.05 11.90 15.50
CA ASN A 150 -9.93 13.04 14.62
C ASN A 150 -9.89 12.62 13.15
N ARG A 151 -9.18 11.55 12.84
CA ARG A 151 -8.96 11.08 11.48
C ARG A 151 -9.21 9.58 11.39
N ILE A 152 -10.08 9.22 10.45
CA ILE A 152 -10.29 7.83 10.02
C ILE A 152 -9.73 7.72 8.61
N GLN A 153 -8.60 7.03 8.47
CA GLN A 153 -7.96 6.79 7.19
C GLN A 153 -7.84 5.29 6.94
N ILE A 154 -8.80 4.80 6.16
CA ILE A 154 -8.99 3.36 5.86
C ILE A 154 -9.02 3.09 4.35
N ASP A 155 -8.74 4.12 3.55
CA ASP A 155 -8.82 4.04 2.10
C ASP A 155 -7.87 2.99 1.48
N GLN A 156 -8.15 2.57 0.25
CA GLN A 156 -7.37 1.54 -0.45
C GLN A 156 -7.33 0.21 0.33
N ASN A 157 -8.51 -0.36 0.55
CA ASN A 157 -8.75 -1.67 1.17
C ASN A 157 -9.93 -2.37 0.46
N ASN A 158 -10.44 -3.47 1.03
CA ASN A 158 -11.60 -4.22 0.56
C ASN A 158 -12.75 -4.19 1.60
N ILE A 159 -12.86 -3.11 2.38
CA ILE A 159 -13.88 -2.96 3.44
C ILE A 159 -15.26 -2.81 2.77
N SER A 160 -16.25 -3.49 3.32
CA SER A 160 -17.60 -3.62 2.74
C SER A 160 -18.71 -3.22 3.72
N GLY A 161 -19.97 -3.30 3.29
CA GLY A 161 -21.11 -2.97 4.15
C GLY A 161 -21.33 -1.46 4.34
N PRO A 162 -22.32 -1.06 5.15
CA PRO A 162 -22.69 0.33 5.30
C PRO A 162 -21.75 1.13 6.19
N ILE A 163 -21.73 2.45 5.97
CA ILE A 163 -21.15 3.40 6.92
C ILE A 163 -22.04 3.40 8.19
N PRO A 164 -21.50 3.09 9.39
CA PRO A 164 -22.31 3.00 10.59
C PRO A 164 -22.95 4.34 10.97
N LYS A 165 -24.23 4.31 11.35
CA LYS A 165 -24.93 5.51 11.86
C LYS A 165 -24.30 6.06 13.14
N SER A 166 -23.67 5.20 13.94
CA SER A 166 -22.94 5.59 15.14
C SER A 166 -21.79 6.56 14.86
N PHE A 167 -21.27 6.62 13.62
CA PHE A 167 -20.22 7.57 13.25
C PHE A 167 -20.68 9.02 13.35
N ALA A 168 -21.99 9.28 13.40
CA ALA A 168 -22.55 10.60 13.70
C ALA A 168 -22.24 11.10 15.13
N ASN A 169 -21.72 10.25 16.03
CA ASN A 169 -21.34 10.62 17.39
C ASN A 169 -19.87 11.07 17.53
N LEU A 170 -19.10 11.04 16.44
CA LEU A 170 -17.67 11.35 16.41
C LEU A 170 -17.36 12.85 16.44
N ASN A 171 -17.64 13.50 17.57
CA ASN A 171 -17.63 14.97 17.71
C ASN A 171 -16.31 15.68 17.33
N LYS A 172 -15.17 14.99 17.38
CA LYS A 172 -13.85 15.56 17.01
C LYS A 172 -13.36 15.16 15.61
N THR A 173 -14.08 14.27 14.91
CA THR A 173 -13.61 13.79 13.62
C THR A 173 -13.73 14.88 12.58
N LYS A 174 -12.61 15.10 11.89
CA LYS A 174 -12.45 16.07 10.80
C LYS A 174 -12.35 15.39 9.44
N HIS A 175 -11.84 14.16 9.40
CA HIS A 175 -11.47 13.51 8.15
C HIS A 175 -12.04 12.11 8.07
N PHE A 176 -12.97 11.93 7.14
CA PHE A 176 -13.39 10.61 6.66
C PHE A 176 -12.71 10.35 5.32
N HIS A 177 -11.62 9.58 5.36
CA HIS A 177 -10.91 9.11 4.17
C HIS A 177 -11.16 7.60 4.05
N MET A 178 -12.19 7.24 3.29
CA MET A 178 -12.69 5.86 3.15
C MET A 178 -12.84 5.44 1.69
N ASN A 179 -12.22 6.20 0.78
CA ASN A 179 -12.25 5.96 -0.65
C ASN A 179 -11.56 4.64 -1.06
N ASN A 180 -11.82 4.14 -2.27
CA ASN A 180 -11.23 2.90 -2.81
C ASN A 180 -11.45 1.70 -1.87
N ASN A 181 -12.72 1.38 -1.64
CA ASN A 181 -13.20 0.25 -0.85
C ASN A 181 -14.43 -0.37 -1.53
N SER A 182 -15.19 -1.20 -0.82
CA SER A 182 -16.46 -1.77 -1.25
C SER A 182 -17.63 -1.38 -0.32
N LEU A 183 -17.55 -0.20 0.31
CA LEU A 183 -18.61 0.32 1.18
C LEU A 183 -19.89 0.47 0.38
N SER A 184 -21.03 0.17 0.99
CA SER A 184 -22.31 0.03 0.29
C SER A 184 -23.48 0.67 1.03
N GLY A 185 -24.58 0.93 0.32
CA GLY A 185 -25.79 1.47 0.92
C GLY A 185 -25.76 2.98 1.10
N GLN A 186 -26.75 3.49 1.84
CA GLN A 186 -27.02 4.92 2.00
C GLN A 186 -25.94 5.63 2.83
N ILE A 187 -25.45 6.78 2.34
CA ILE A 187 -24.71 7.73 3.19
C ILE A 187 -25.64 8.17 4.32
N PRO A 188 -25.34 7.88 5.60
CA PRO A 188 -26.27 8.18 6.69
C PRO A 188 -26.52 9.69 6.81
N PRO A 189 -27.77 10.17 6.68
CA PRO A 189 -28.09 11.58 6.88
C PRO A 189 -27.67 12.08 8.27
N GLU A 190 -27.61 11.18 9.27
CA GLU A 190 -27.15 11.48 10.62
C GLU A 190 -25.73 12.04 10.68
N LEU A 191 -24.87 11.79 9.67
CA LEU A 191 -23.52 12.36 9.60
C LEU A 191 -23.52 13.90 9.58
N SER A 192 -24.63 14.53 9.17
CA SER A 192 -24.84 15.98 9.25
C SER A 192 -24.68 16.58 10.65
N ARG A 193 -24.74 15.76 11.71
CA ARG A 193 -24.54 16.21 13.10
C ARG A 193 -23.08 16.46 13.47
N LEU A 194 -22.12 16.06 12.64
CA LEU A 194 -20.71 16.13 12.97
C LEU A 194 -20.21 17.58 12.98
N PRO A 195 -19.85 18.14 14.14
CA PRO A 195 -19.56 19.57 14.27
C PRO A 195 -18.18 19.98 13.73
N SER A 196 -17.34 18.99 13.44
CA SER A 196 -15.94 19.19 13.06
C SER A 196 -15.58 18.61 11.70
N LEU A 197 -16.51 17.95 10.99
CA LEU A 197 -16.18 17.26 9.74
C LEU A 197 -15.78 18.28 8.66
N VAL A 198 -14.60 18.06 8.08
CA VAL A 198 -13.96 18.94 7.08
C VAL A 198 -13.89 18.24 5.72
N HIS A 199 -13.45 16.98 5.71
CA HIS A 199 -13.26 16.19 4.48
C HIS A 199 -14.10 14.92 4.52
N MET A 200 -14.88 14.73 3.45
CA MET A 200 -15.62 13.51 3.17
C MET A 200 -15.14 12.95 1.82
N LEU A 201 -14.15 12.05 1.87
CA LEU A 201 -13.62 11.32 0.72
C LEU A 201 -14.16 9.89 0.76
N LEU A 202 -15.20 9.62 -0.04
CA LEU A 202 -15.90 8.34 -0.12
C LEU A 202 -15.94 7.80 -1.56
N ASP A 203 -15.16 8.38 -2.47
CA ASP A 203 -15.08 7.98 -3.87
C ASP A 203 -14.62 6.51 -4.04
N ASN A 204 -14.94 5.91 -5.19
CA ASN A 204 -14.58 4.54 -5.54
C ASN A 204 -15.09 3.52 -4.51
N ASN A 205 -16.41 3.48 -4.32
CA ASN A 205 -17.14 2.56 -3.45
C ASN A 205 -18.43 2.08 -4.15
N ASN A 206 -19.29 1.36 -3.44
CA ASN A 206 -20.59 0.89 -3.91
C ASN A 206 -21.75 1.59 -3.15
N LEU A 207 -21.56 2.84 -2.71
CA LEU A 207 -22.58 3.61 -2.00
C LEU A 207 -23.77 3.86 -2.91
N SER A 208 -24.97 3.87 -2.34
CA SER A 208 -26.21 3.96 -3.10
C SER A 208 -27.30 4.73 -2.36
N GLY A 209 -28.46 4.89 -2.99
CA GLY A 209 -29.57 5.68 -2.44
C GLY A 209 -29.47 7.15 -2.84
N TYR A 210 -29.96 8.06 -1.99
CA TYR A 210 -30.00 9.49 -2.29
C TYR A 210 -28.81 10.25 -1.69
N LEU A 211 -28.44 11.37 -2.28
CA LEU A 211 -27.49 12.30 -1.65
C LEU A 211 -28.19 13.05 -0.50
N PRO A 212 -27.76 12.93 0.77
CA PRO A 212 -28.50 13.53 1.88
C PRO A 212 -28.44 15.06 1.81
N PRO A 213 -29.59 15.77 1.70
CA PRO A 213 -29.62 17.23 1.69
C PRO A 213 -29.13 17.84 3.01
N GLU A 214 -29.20 17.08 4.12
CA GLU A 214 -28.75 17.48 5.45
C GLU A 214 -27.24 17.69 5.54
N LEU A 215 -26.45 17.13 4.61
CA LEU A 215 -25.01 17.41 4.55
C LEU A 215 -24.72 18.91 4.38
N ALA A 216 -25.67 19.68 3.84
CA ALA A 216 -25.55 21.12 3.76
C ALA A 216 -25.56 21.86 5.11
N GLN A 217 -25.91 21.16 6.21
CA GLN A 217 -25.90 21.71 7.56
C GLN A 217 -24.54 21.56 8.26
N LEU A 218 -23.58 20.85 7.64
CA LEU A 218 -22.26 20.65 8.23
C LEU A 218 -21.48 21.97 8.28
N PRO A 219 -21.08 22.45 9.47
CA PRO A 219 -20.61 23.82 9.65
C PRO A 219 -19.18 24.07 9.15
N LYS A 220 -18.43 23.03 8.79
CA LYS A 220 -16.99 23.11 8.45
C LYS A 220 -16.61 22.30 7.21
N LEU A 221 -17.59 21.83 6.44
CA LEU A 221 -17.34 20.92 5.33
C LEU A 221 -16.65 21.68 4.18
N LEU A 222 -15.44 21.25 3.83
CA LEU A 222 -14.63 21.87 2.76
C LEU A 222 -14.61 21.00 1.50
N ILE A 223 -14.62 19.68 1.65
CA ILE A 223 -14.50 18.75 0.51
C ILE A 223 -15.57 17.66 0.60
N ILE A 224 -16.35 17.54 -0.48
CA ILE A 224 -17.19 16.39 -0.78
C ILE A 224 -16.64 15.73 -2.05
N GLN A 225 -16.13 14.51 -1.92
CA GLN A 225 -15.66 13.70 -3.05
C GLN A 225 -16.33 12.32 -2.99
N LEU A 226 -17.28 12.07 -3.89
CA LEU A 226 -18.12 10.87 -3.94
C LEU A 226 -18.04 10.12 -5.26
N ASP A 227 -17.04 10.43 -6.09
CA ASP A 227 -16.91 9.90 -7.45
C ASP A 227 -17.02 8.36 -7.51
N ASN A 228 -17.49 7.81 -8.63
CA ASN A 228 -17.56 6.37 -8.85
C ASN A 228 -18.32 5.62 -7.72
N ASN A 229 -19.59 6.01 -7.52
CA ASN A 229 -20.56 5.34 -6.64
C ASN A 229 -21.90 5.16 -7.40
N ASN A 230 -22.91 4.56 -6.80
CA ASN A 230 -24.17 4.21 -7.46
C ASN A 230 -25.39 4.93 -6.86
N PHE A 231 -25.49 6.25 -7.07
CA PHE A 231 -26.62 7.07 -6.64
C PHE A 231 -27.74 7.14 -7.69
N SER A 232 -27.95 6.05 -8.44
CA SER A 232 -28.90 5.98 -9.56
C SER A 232 -30.29 6.51 -9.21
N GLY A 233 -30.86 7.36 -10.05
CA GLY A 233 -32.19 7.94 -9.85
C GLY A 233 -32.28 9.03 -8.77
N SER A 234 -31.16 9.40 -8.13
CA SER A 234 -31.11 10.55 -7.22
C SER A 234 -30.72 11.83 -7.98
N SER A 235 -31.34 12.95 -7.59
CA SER A 235 -30.87 14.28 -7.98
C SER A 235 -29.80 14.80 -7.04
N ILE A 236 -28.99 15.76 -7.51
CA ILE A 236 -28.11 16.55 -6.64
C ILE A 236 -28.98 17.51 -5.81
N PRO A 237 -28.92 17.50 -4.46
CA PRO A 237 -29.76 18.37 -3.64
C PRO A 237 -29.48 19.84 -3.90
N PRO A 238 -30.51 20.69 -4.16
CA PRO A 238 -30.30 22.13 -4.32
C PRO A 238 -29.65 22.78 -3.09
N SER A 239 -29.82 22.19 -1.90
CA SER A 239 -29.18 22.65 -0.67
C SER A 239 -27.65 22.59 -0.73
N TYR A 240 -27.03 21.83 -1.65
CA TYR A 240 -25.58 21.79 -1.79
C TYR A 240 -25.02 23.12 -2.31
N GLY A 241 -25.83 23.91 -3.03
CA GLY A 241 -25.50 25.29 -3.39
C GLY A 241 -25.37 26.25 -2.19
N ASN A 242 -25.87 25.85 -1.02
CA ASN A 242 -25.84 26.65 0.21
C ASN A 242 -24.67 26.28 1.16
N ILE A 243 -23.77 25.38 0.75
CA ILE A 243 -22.62 24.98 1.57
C ILE A 243 -21.52 26.02 1.41
N THR A 244 -21.64 27.13 2.12
CA THR A 244 -20.78 28.32 1.94
C THR A 244 -19.30 28.08 2.25
N THR A 245 -18.96 27.02 2.98
CA THR A 245 -17.59 26.62 3.31
C THR A 245 -16.92 25.77 2.23
N LEU A 246 -17.67 25.24 1.26
CA LEU A 246 -17.17 24.22 0.35
C LEU A 246 -16.11 24.78 -0.61
N LEU A 247 -15.01 24.05 -0.74
CA LEU A 247 -13.90 24.32 -1.66
C LEU A 247 -13.90 23.35 -2.85
N LYS A 248 -14.41 22.14 -2.66
CA LYS A 248 -14.49 21.13 -3.71
C LYS A 248 -15.76 20.29 -3.62
N LEU A 249 -16.43 20.15 -4.77
CA LEU A 249 -17.54 19.23 -4.99
C LEU A 249 -17.21 18.33 -6.17
N SER A 250 -17.11 17.02 -5.92
CA SER A 250 -16.84 16.02 -6.94
C SER A 250 -17.84 14.87 -6.81
N LEU A 251 -18.66 14.69 -7.84
CA LEU A 251 -19.74 13.70 -7.95
C LEU A 251 -19.66 12.97 -9.30
N ARG A 252 -18.45 12.74 -9.83
CA ARG A 252 -18.23 12.12 -11.13
C ARG A 252 -18.76 10.69 -11.14
N ASN A 253 -19.36 10.26 -12.25
CA ASN A 253 -19.73 8.86 -12.47
C ASN A 253 -20.55 8.27 -11.31
N CYS A 254 -21.67 8.93 -11.00
CA CYS A 254 -22.53 8.60 -9.87
C CYS A 254 -23.93 8.13 -10.29
N SER A 255 -24.21 8.08 -11.60
CA SER A 255 -25.54 7.83 -12.18
C SER A 255 -26.63 8.83 -11.73
N LEU A 256 -26.24 10.06 -11.37
CA LEU A 256 -27.15 11.10 -10.89
C LEU A 256 -28.03 11.66 -12.02
N GLU A 257 -29.26 12.02 -11.70
CA GLU A 257 -30.26 12.57 -12.61
C GLU A 257 -30.70 13.99 -12.21
N GLY A 258 -31.59 14.61 -12.99
CA GLY A 258 -32.12 15.95 -12.69
C GLY A 258 -31.18 17.09 -13.14
N PRO A 259 -31.38 18.32 -12.63
CA PRO A 259 -30.60 19.47 -13.06
C PRO A 259 -29.18 19.50 -12.49
N ALA A 260 -28.27 20.16 -13.20
CA ALA A 260 -26.97 20.53 -12.65
C ALA A 260 -27.11 21.44 -11.40
N PRO A 261 -26.21 21.34 -10.41
CA PRO A 261 -26.29 22.10 -9.18
C PRO A 261 -25.99 23.58 -9.42
N ASP A 262 -26.81 24.46 -8.85
CA ASP A 262 -26.48 25.88 -8.77
C ASP A 262 -25.51 26.12 -7.61
N VAL A 263 -24.25 26.40 -7.95
CA VAL A 263 -23.16 26.63 -7.00
C VAL A 263 -22.85 28.11 -6.79
N SER A 264 -23.71 29.02 -7.28
CA SER A 264 -23.50 30.46 -7.13
C SER A 264 -23.52 30.95 -5.68
N GLY A 265 -24.11 30.17 -4.76
CA GLY A 265 -24.08 30.40 -3.32
C GLY A 265 -22.78 29.97 -2.61
N ILE A 266 -21.79 29.41 -3.32
CA ILE A 266 -20.55 28.87 -2.72
C ILE A 266 -19.35 29.78 -3.08
N PRO A 267 -19.01 30.76 -2.23
CA PRO A 267 -18.08 31.84 -2.60
C PRO A 267 -16.62 31.43 -2.74
N GLN A 268 -16.22 30.28 -2.20
CA GLN A 268 -14.83 29.79 -2.19
C GLN A 268 -14.63 28.53 -3.05
N LEU A 269 -15.63 28.12 -3.83
CA LEU A 269 -15.54 26.89 -4.63
C LEU A 269 -14.36 26.98 -5.61
N GLY A 270 -13.43 26.04 -5.47
CA GLY A 270 -12.25 25.89 -6.32
C GLY A 270 -12.41 24.80 -7.38
N TYR A 271 -13.17 23.75 -7.10
CA TYR A 271 -13.24 22.58 -7.98
C TYR A 271 -14.66 22.01 -8.04
N LEU A 272 -15.20 21.87 -9.25
CA LEU A 272 -16.50 21.27 -9.52
C LEU A 272 -16.38 20.21 -10.61
N ASP A 273 -16.71 18.97 -10.27
CA ASP A 273 -16.83 17.87 -11.22
C ASP A 273 -18.14 17.11 -10.98
N VAL A 274 -19.04 17.13 -11.96
CA VAL A 274 -20.27 16.33 -11.98
C VAL A 274 -20.38 15.54 -13.29
N SER A 275 -19.23 15.26 -13.91
CA SER A 275 -19.13 14.55 -15.18
C SER A 275 -19.63 13.11 -15.08
N TRP A 276 -19.91 12.50 -16.24
CA TRP A 276 -20.32 11.09 -16.34
C TRP A 276 -21.60 10.78 -15.54
N ASN A 277 -22.61 11.64 -15.65
CA ASN A 277 -23.91 11.45 -15.01
C ASN A 277 -25.04 11.49 -16.06
N GLN A 278 -26.28 11.55 -15.61
CA GLN A 278 -27.47 11.65 -16.44
C GLN A 278 -28.17 13.01 -16.23
N LEU A 279 -27.40 14.05 -15.93
CA LEU A 279 -27.94 15.39 -15.64
C LEU A 279 -28.60 15.98 -16.90
N THR A 280 -29.69 16.72 -16.71
CA THR A 280 -30.55 17.27 -17.77
C THR A 280 -30.85 18.75 -17.52
N GLY A 281 -31.42 19.41 -18.52
CA GLY A 281 -31.79 20.83 -18.42
C GLY A 281 -30.59 21.78 -18.59
N PRO A 282 -30.82 23.08 -18.43
CA PRO A 282 -29.79 24.09 -18.63
C PRO A 282 -28.79 24.14 -17.48
N ILE A 283 -27.55 24.49 -17.82
CA ILE A 283 -26.51 24.81 -16.84
C ILE A 283 -26.90 26.11 -16.11
N PRO A 284 -26.90 26.16 -14.76
CA PRO A 284 -27.19 27.37 -14.00
C PRO A 284 -26.28 28.54 -14.39
N SER A 285 -26.86 29.73 -14.57
CA SER A 285 -26.14 30.93 -15.03
C SER A 285 -25.73 31.88 -13.91
N GLY A 286 -25.82 31.45 -12.66
CA GLY A 286 -25.39 32.23 -11.50
C GLY A 286 -23.90 32.56 -11.54
N GLN A 287 -23.50 33.65 -10.88
CA GLN A 287 -22.09 34.03 -10.82
C GLN A 287 -21.28 33.02 -10.01
N LEU A 288 -20.19 32.53 -10.58
CA LEU A 288 -19.32 31.54 -9.96
C LEU A 288 -18.23 32.21 -9.11
N ALA A 289 -17.66 31.44 -8.19
CA ALA A 289 -16.55 31.87 -7.36
C ALA A 289 -15.31 32.19 -8.21
N SER A 290 -14.59 33.27 -7.87
CA SER A 290 -13.34 33.64 -8.54
C SER A 290 -12.20 32.64 -8.32
N ASN A 291 -12.32 31.79 -7.29
CA ASN A 291 -11.32 30.79 -6.94
C ASN A 291 -11.43 29.52 -7.81
N ILE A 292 -12.47 29.39 -8.63
CA ILE A 292 -12.71 28.18 -9.40
C ILE A 292 -11.59 27.93 -10.42
N THR A 293 -11.04 26.73 -10.39
CA THR A 293 -9.95 26.25 -11.24
C THR A 293 -10.45 25.23 -12.25
N THR A 294 -11.46 24.44 -11.88
CA THR A 294 -11.93 23.30 -12.67
C THR A 294 -13.45 23.24 -12.64
N ILE A 295 -14.05 23.16 -13.83
CA ILE A 295 -15.47 22.93 -14.05
C ILE A 295 -15.60 21.79 -15.06
N ASP A 296 -16.13 20.66 -14.62
CA ASP A 296 -16.35 19.49 -15.47
C ASP A 296 -17.83 19.05 -15.41
N PHE A 297 -18.53 19.25 -16.52
CA PHE A 297 -19.90 18.82 -16.76
C PHE A 297 -19.99 17.78 -17.89
N SER A 298 -18.85 17.24 -18.33
CA SER A 298 -18.77 16.33 -19.48
C SER A 298 -19.61 15.06 -19.31
N HIS A 299 -19.97 14.42 -20.42
CA HIS A 299 -20.71 13.16 -20.42
C HIS A 299 -22.01 13.22 -19.59
N ASN A 300 -22.92 14.10 -20.00
CA ASN A 300 -24.24 14.27 -19.41
C ASN A 300 -25.30 14.45 -20.53
N ARG A 301 -26.53 14.85 -20.18
CA ARG A 301 -27.62 15.19 -21.13
C ARG A 301 -28.05 16.66 -20.98
N LEU A 302 -27.11 17.54 -20.63
CA LEU A 302 -27.37 18.97 -20.40
C LEU A 302 -27.70 19.66 -21.73
N ASN A 303 -28.60 20.63 -21.70
CA ASN A 303 -29.07 21.34 -22.90
C ASN A 303 -29.05 22.86 -22.72
N GLY A 304 -29.45 23.59 -23.77
CA GLY A 304 -29.40 25.05 -23.79
C GLY A 304 -27.99 25.59 -24.04
N SER A 305 -27.85 26.90 -23.91
CA SER A 305 -26.60 27.61 -24.24
C SER A 305 -25.55 27.55 -23.13
N ILE A 306 -24.28 27.60 -23.52
CA ILE A 306 -23.16 27.78 -22.58
C ILE A 306 -23.32 29.11 -21.81
N PRO A 307 -23.38 29.10 -20.46
CA PRO A 307 -23.56 30.31 -19.67
C PRO A 307 -22.42 31.32 -19.77
N ALA A 308 -22.76 32.61 -19.78
CA ALA A 308 -21.78 33.71 -19.74
C ALA A 308 -21.00 33.80 -18.41
N SER A 309 -21.49 33.15 -17.35
CA SER A 309 -20.82 33.10 -16.04
C SER A 309 -19.51 32.30 -16.06
N PHE A 310 -19.24 31.53 -17.12
CA PHE A 310 -17.94 30.90 -17.34
C PHE A 310 -16.85 31.85 -17.87
N SER A 311 -17.22 33.08 -18.24
CA SER A 311 -16.27 34.10 -18.68
C SER A 311 -15.75 34.95 -17.53
N GLY A 312 -14.47 35.34 -17.58
CA GLY A 312 -13.92 36.27 -16.59
C GLY A 312 -13.38 35.61 -15.31
N LEU A 313 -13.23 34.28 -15.29
CA LEU A 313 -12.78 33.51 -14.13
C LEU A 313 -11.23 33.44 -14.08
N PRO A 314 -10.56 34.15 -13.15
CA PRO A 314 -9.12 34.41 -13.24
C PRO A 314 -8.22 33.20 -12.97
N ASN A 315 -8.73 32.16 -12.31
CA ASN A 315 -7.97 30.98 -11.91
C ASN A 315 -8.36 29.72 -12.71
N LEU A 316 -9.26 29.83 -13.69
CA LEU A 316 -9.76 28.69 -14.44
C LEU A 316 -8.65 28.02 -15.26
N GLN A 317 -8.48 26.72 -15.07
CA GLN A 317 -7.54 25.84 -15.78
C GLN A 317 -8.25 24.90 -16.75
N ARG A 318 -9.46 24.45 -16.39
CA ARG A 318 -10.24 23.49 -17.20
C ARG A 318 -11.74 23.82 -17.14
N LEU A 319 -12.35 23.92 -18.31
CA LEU A 319 -13.79 23.91 -18.52
C LEU A 319 -14.11 22.82 -19.55
N SER A 320 -14.75 21.75 -19.10
CA SER A 320 -15.11 20.60 -19.94
C SER A 320 -16.62 20.41 -19.92
N LEU A 321 -17.23 20.52 -21.09
CA LEU A 321 -18.67 20.39 -21.36
C LEU A 321 -18.94 19.36 -22.47
N ASP A 322 -17.95 18.55 -22.82
CA ASP A 322 -18.05 17.64 -23.95
C ASP A 322 -19.11 16.54 -23.72
N ASN A 323 -19.58 15.93 -24.81
CA ASN A 323 -20.56 14.86 -24.79
C ASN A 323 -21.84 15.26 -24.01
N ASN A 324 -22.51 16.30 -24.50
CA ASN A 324 -23.78 16.82 -23.98
C ASN A 324 -24.73 17.21 -25.12
N ASN A 325 -25.86 17.85 -24.82
CA ASN A 325 -26.84 18.36 -25.79
C ASN A 325 -26.87 19.91 -25.84
N LEU A 326 -25.76 20.58 -25.54
CA LEU A 326 -25.67 22.04 -25.52
C LEU A 326 -25.78 22.63 -26.93
N ASP A 327 -26.46 23.78 -27.04
CA ASP A 327 -26.69 24.48 -28.31
C ASP A 327 -26.28 25.96 -28.23
N GLY A 328 -26.61 26.73 -29.28
CA GLY A 328 -26.25 28.14 -29.37
C GLY A 328 -24.81 28.36 -29.82
N SER A 329 -24.14 29.35 -29.22
CA SER A 329 -22.82 29.82 -29.65
C SER A 329 -21.70 29.52 -28.66
N VAL A 330 -20.50 29.29 -29.20
CA VAL A 330 -19.28 29.17 -28.40
C VAL A 330 -18.86 30.56 -27.88
N PRO A 331 -18.69 30.76 -26.56
CA PRO A 331 -18.23 32.02 -26.00
C PRO A 331 -16.76 32.30 -26.38
N SER A 332 -16.46 33.54 -26.73
CA SER A 332 -15.14 33.99 -27.21
C SER A 332 -14.35 34.78 -26.15
N ASP A 333 -14.87 34.85 -24.92
CA ASP A 333 -14.34 35.68 -23.84
C ASP A 333 -14.11 34.89 -22.54
N VAL A 334 -14.13 33.56 -22.61
CA VAL A 334 -13.91 32.67 -21.45
C VAL A 334 -12.59 32.98 -20.75
N TRP A 335 -11.52 33.16 -21.53
CA TRP A 335 -10.16 33.46 -21.04
C TRP A 335 -9.95 34.92 -20.61
N ARG A 336 -10.99 35.75 -20.59
CA ARG A 336 -10.88 37.13 -20.13
C ARG A 336 -10.47 37.16 -18.66
N ASN A 337 -9.58 38.06 -18.28
CA ASN A 337 -9.03 38.22 -16.92
C ASN A 337 -8.15 37.06 -16.40
N ILE A 338 -7.77 36.10 -17.23
CA ILE A 338 -6.77 35.09 -16.86
C ILE A 338 -5.38 35.63 -17.17
N ASP A 339 -4.51 35.62 -16.15
CA ASP A 339 -3.08 35.84 -16.33
C ASP A 339 -2.40 34.51 -16.67
N PHE A 340 -1.83 34.43 -17.87
CA PHE A 340 -1.09 33.25 -18.37
C PHE A 340 0.40 33.28 -18.02
N SER A 341 0.84 34.20 -17.15
CA SER A 341 2.20 34.16 -16.58
C SER A 341 2.43 32.88 -15.76
N GLY A 342 3.69 32.42 -15.68
CA GLY A 342 4.06 31.27 -14.83
C GLY A 342 3.56 29.91 -15.31
N ASN A 343 3.63 29.62 -16.62
CA ASN A 343 3.26 28.33 -17.23
C ASN A 343 1.80 27.90 -17.03
N ARG A 344 0.88 28.85 -16.80
CA ARG A 344 -0.55 28.57 -16.73
C ARG A 344 -1.09 28.18 -18.10
N SER A 345 -2.02 27.25 -18.12
CA SER A 345 -2.75 26.81 -19.31
C SER A 345 -4.25 26.76 -19.03
N LEU A 346 -5.05 26.90 -20.08
CA LEU A 346 -6.51 26.76 -20.03
C LEU A 346 -6.97 25.75 -21.08
N ILE A 347 -7.74 24.76 -20.67
CA ILE A 347 -8.38 23.78 -21.54
C ILE A 347 -9.88 24.05 -21.59
N LEU A 348 -10.39 24.25 -22.80
CA LEU A 348 -11.81 24.39 -23.12
C LEU A 348 -12.25 23.23 -23.99
N ASP A 349 -12.92 22.24 -23.40
CA ASP A 349 -13.45 21.08 -24.11
C ASP A 349 -14.95 21.20 -24.31
N PHE A 350 -15.37 21.35 -25.57
CA PHE A 350 -16.76 21.54 -25.98
C PHE A 350 -17.20 20.48 -27.00
N GLN A 351 -16.45 19.38 -27.14
CA GLN A 351 -16.68 18.38 -28.18
C GLN A 351 -18.06 17.71 -28.07
N ASN A 352 -18.55 17.14 -29.17
CA ASN A 352 -19.76 16.31 -29.21
C ASN A 352 -21.00 16.98 -28.56
N ASN A 353 -21.34 18.18 -29.03
CA ASN A 353 -22.53 18.92 -28.66
C ASN A 353 -23.30 19.38 -29.93
N ALA A 354 -24.30 20.25 -29.77
CA ALA A 354 -25.10 20.84 -30.85
C ALA A 354 -24.76 22.32 -31.11
N LEU A 355 -23.51 22.74 -30.86
CA LEU A 355 -23.08 24.15 -31.01
C LEU A 355 -23.03 24.55 -32.49
N THR A 356 -23.66 25.68 -32.83
CA THR A 356 -23.90 26.06 -34.24
C THR A 356 -23.05 27.24 -34.71
N ASN A 357 -22.77 28.21 -33.84
CA ASN A 357 -22.13 29.47 -34.20
C ASN A 357 -21.03 29.89 -33.21
N LEU A 358 -20.27 30.91 -33.58
CA LEU A 358 -19.35 31.62 -32.68
C LEU A 358 -19.97 32.95 -32.26
N SER A 359 -19.80 33.35 -30.99
CA SER A 359 -20.22 34.68 -30.55
C SER A 359 -19.40 35.80 -31.21
N ASN A 360 -18.11 35.55 -31.44
CA ASN A 360 -17.16 36.37 -32.23
C ASN A 360 -16.03 35.45 -32.75
N PRO A 361 -15.20 35.90 -33.71
CA PRO A 361 -14.00 35.16 -34.11
C PRO A 361 -13.12 34.81 -32.91
N LEU A 362 -12.76 33.54 -32.76
CA LEU A 362 -11.93 33.07 -31.66
C LEU A 362 -10.48 33.51 -31.87
N THR A 363 -10.01 34.41 -31.00
CA THR A 363 -8.60 34.84 -30.92
C THR A 363 -8.01 34.49 -29.55
N PRO A 364 -7.85 33.20 -29.21
CA PRO A 364 -7.33 32.79 -27.92
C PRO A 364 -5.82 33.09 -27.79
N PRO A 365 -5.34 33.35 -26.56
CA PRO A 365 -3.91 33.30 -26.24
C PRO A 365 -3.30 31.91 -26.54
N ALA A 366 -1.98 31.85 -26.76
CA ALA A 366 -1.28 30.60 -27.12
C ALA A 366 -1.42 29.47 -26.07
N ASN A 367 -1.64 29.82 -24.81
CA ASN A 367 -1.80 28.89 -23.69
C ASN A 367 -3.23 28.35 -23.52
N VAL A 368 -4.15 28.73 -24.41
CA VAL A 368 -5.55 28.28 -24.40
C VAL A 368 -5.75 27.21 -25.47
N THR A 369 -6.18 26.03 -25.04
CA THR A 369 -6.57 24.92 -25.93
C THR A 369 -8.08 24.87 -26.03
N ILE A 370 -8.61 24.84 -27.25
CA ILE A 370 -10.05 24.78 -27.53
C ILE A 370 -10.34 23.55 -28.40
N MET A 371 -11.27 22.71 -27.96
CA MET A 371 -11.67 21.48 -28.66
C MET A 371 -13.17 21.56 -29.02
N LEU A 372 -13.48 21.48 -30.31
CA LEU A 372 -14.84 21.66 -30.86
C LEU A 372 -15.33 20.51 -31.74
N SER A 373 -14.50 19.47 -31.92
CA SER A 373 -14.85 18.29 -32.73
C SER A 373 -16.25 17.74 -32.42
N GLY A 374 -16.97 17.26 -33.44
CA GLY A 374 -18.31 16.71 -33.31
C GLY A 374 -19.46 17.72 -33.27
N ASN A 375 -19.20 19.03 -33.29
CA ASN A 375 -20.23 20.07 -33.31
C ASN A 375 -20.63 20.52 -34.73
N PRO A 376 -21.89 20.94 -34.96
CA PRO A 376 -22.33 21.55 -36.22
C PRO A 376 -21.47 22.74 -36.69
N VAL A 377 -20.95 23.56 -35.76
CA VAL A 377 -20.06 24.69 -36.09
C VAL A 377 -18.82 24.27 -36.89
N CYS A 378 -18.39 23.01 -36.74
CA CYS A 378 -17.26 22.43 -37.49
C CYS A 378 -17.58 22.07 -38.94
N GLN A 379 -18.83 22.22 -39.40
CA GLN A 379 -19.21 22.06 -40.81
C GLN A 379 -19.06 23.37 -41.60
N SER A 380 -19.10 24.53 -40.92
CA SER A 380 -18.94 25.87 -41.49
C SER A 380 -17.45 26.28 -41.67
N GLN A 381 -16.60 25.31 -42.04
CA GLN A 381 -15.13 25.38 -41.99
C GLN A 381 -14.51 26.56 -42.76
N ASN A 382 -15.20 27.08 -43.76
CA ASN A 382 -14.64 27.99 -44.76
C ASN A 382 -14.75 29.50 -44.42
N GLN A 383 -15.32 29.89 -43.28
CA GLN A 383 -15.62 31.31 -43.02
C GLN A 383 -14.79 31.98 -41.89
N LEU A 384 -14.22 31.24 -40.92
CA LEU A 384 -13.72 31.86 -39.66
C LEU A 384 -12.47 31.20 -39.00
N ASN A 385 -11.60 30.48 -39.73
CA ASN A 385 -10.41 29.81 -39.17
C ASN A 385 -10.71 28.81 -38.02
N ILE A 386 -11.95 28.31 -37.92
CA ILE A 386 -12.38 27.37 -36.87
C ILE A 386 -11.87 25.94 -37.09
N ALA A 387 -11.46 25.62 -38.31
CA ALA A 387 -11.04 24.26 -38.71
C ALA A 387 -9.93 23.67 -37.82
N GLN A 388 -9.04 24.50 -37.27
CA GLN A 388 -7.97 24.05 -36.36
C GLN A 388 -8.50 23.51 -35.02
N TYR A 389 -9.62 24.04 -34.53
CA TYR A 389 -10.24 23.62 -33.26
C TYR A 389 -11.18 22.41 -33.43
N CYS A 390 -11.46 22.04 -34.69
CA CYS A 390 -12.34 20.94 -35.07
C CYS A 390 -11.58 19.65 -35.40
N GLN A 391 -10.26 19.64 -35.26
CA GLN A 391 -9.46 18.43 -35.39
C GLN A 391 -9.56 17.63 -34.09
N SER A 392 -9.68 16.31 -34.20
CA SER A 392 -9.61 15.41 -33.05
C SER A 392 -8.22 15.53 -32.41
N ALA A 393 -8.11 16.29 -31.33
CA ALA A 393 -6.88 16.40 -30.56
C ALA A 393 -6.75 15.16 -29.65
N PRO A 394 -5.53 14.61 -29.47
CA PRO A 394 -5.29 13.56 -28.49
C PRO A 394 -5.60 14.08 -27.07
N GLU A 395 -6.10 13.21 -26.20
CA GLU A 395 -6.27 13.50 -24.77
C GLU A 395 -4.99 14.12 -24.20
N VAL A 396 -5.09 15.39 -23.78
CA VAL A 396 -3.98 16.08 -23.11
C VAL A 396 -4.02 15.69 -21.64
N ASN A 397 -3.32 14.62 -21.29
CA ASN A 397 -2.94 14.39 -19.91
C ASN A 397 -1.95 15.50 -19.49
N PRO A 398 -2.15 16.17 -18.34
CA PRO A 398 -1.17 17.13 -17.84
C PRO A 398 0.17 16.40 -17.67
N GLY A 399 1.11 16.71 -18.57
CA GLY A 399 2.40 16.05 -18.63
C GLY A 399 3.20 16.33 -17.36
N GLY A 400 3.72 15.27 -16.73
CA GLY A 400 4.73 15.35 -15.69
C GLY A 400 6.04 15.85 -16.29
N GLY A 401 6.21 17.18 -16.34
CA GLY A 401 7.45 17.81 -16.76
C GLY A 401 8.29 18.20 -15.55
N SER A 402 9.45 17.56 -15.40
CA SER A 402 10.55 18.12 -14.59
C SER A 402 11.31 19.12 -15.44
N ILE A 403 11.46 20.36 -14.94
CA ILE A 403 12.31 21.38 -15.58
C ILE A 403 13.75 21.14 -15.10
N ASP A 404 14.50 20.34 -15.85
CA ASP A 404 15.95 20.22 -15.68
C ASP A 404 16.64 21.48 -16.25
N ASN A 405 16.70 22.53 -15.43
CA ASN A 405 17.68 23.61 -15.64
C ASN A 405 19.01 23.20 -14.99
N SER A 406 19.65 22.16 -15.52
CA SER A 406 20.99 21.77 -15.08
C SER A 406 22.04 22.67 -15.73
N THR A 407 22.58 23.64 -14.99
CA THR A 407 24.01 24.02 -15.08
C THR A 407 24.47 24.88 -13.90
N LEU A 408 25.74 24.67 -13.48
CA LEU A 408 26.66 25.52 -12.68
C LEU A 408 27.14 25.04 -11.30
N CYS A 409 27.05 23.76 -10.95
CA CYS A 409 27.73 23.24 -9.75
C CYS A 409 28.72 22.11 -10.09
N ALA A 410 29.92 22.16 -9.48
CA ALA A 410 30.84 21.03 -9.51
C ALA A 410 30.22 19.84 -8.75
N PRO A 411 30.41 18.59 -9.20
CA PRO A 411 29.85 17.42 -8.54
C PRO A 411 30.37 17.31 -7.10
N CYS A 412 29.46 16.97 -6.17
CA CYS A 412 29.76 16.76 -4.76
C CYS A 412 30.75 15.58 -4.56
N ALA A 413 31.54 15.61 -3.49
CA ALA A 413 32.51 14.56 -3.17
C ALA A 413 31.87 13.16 -3.02
N THR A 414 32.62 12.10 -3.29
CA THR A 414 32.09 10.76 -3.67
C THR A 414 31.82 9.76 -2.54
N ASP A 415 32.11 10.08 -1.28
CA ASP A 415 32.01 9.10 -0.18
C ASP A 415 30.58 8.97 0.39
N LEU A 416 29.70 9.90 0.06
CA LEU A 416 28.30 9.95 0.46
C LEU A 416 27.42 10.15 -0.78
N PRO A 417 26.14 9.73 -0.76
CA PRO A 417 25.18 10.02 -1.84
C PRO A 417 24.77 11.51 -1.78
N LEU A 418 25.74 12.38 -2.05
CA LEU A 418 25.59 13.83 -1.96
C LEU A 418 24.97 14.38 -3.23
N GLU A 419 24.00 15.26 -3.05
CA GLU A 419 23.36 16.00 -4.13
C GLU A 419 23.52 17.50 -3.91
N SER A 420 23.60 18.26 -5.01
CA SER A 420 23.76 19.71 -4.97
C SER A 420 22.43 20.41 -4.69
N VAL A 421 22.41 21.32 -3.72
CA VAL A 421 21.25 22.13 -3.36
C VAL A 421 21.30 23.45 -4.13
N LEU A 422 20.63 23.48 -5.29
CA LEU A 422 20.74 24.58 -6.26
C LEU A 422 20.20 25.92 -5.74
N LYS A 423 19.13 25.90 -4.93
CA LYS A 423 18.45 27.11 -4.43
C LYS A 423 19.01 27.63 -3.09
N ALA A 424 20.09 27.06 -2.58
CA ALA A 424 20.64 27.42 -1.27
C ALA A 424 21.30 28.83 -1.26
N PRO A 425 21.33 29.52 -0.09
CA PRO A 425 21.97 30.83 0.04
C PRO A 425 23.46 30.83 -0.36
N ASN A 426 24.15 29.71 -0.12
CA ASN A 426 25.45 29.42 -0.69
C ASN A 426 25.22 28.50 -1.91
N PRO A 427 25.40 29.00 -3.14
CA PRO A 427 25.21 28.20 -4.35
C PRO A 427 26.09 26.95 -4.31
N CYS A 428 25.56 25.80 -4.75
CA CYS A 428 26.30 24.53 -4.83
C CYS A 428 26.69 23.90 -3.49
N SER A 429 25.95 24.17 -2.42
CA SER A 429 26.07 23.36 -1.19
C SER A 429 25.64 21.91 -1.45
N CYS A 430 26.29 20.96 -0.76
CA CYS A 430 26.03 19.53 -0.92
C CYS A 430 25.38 18.96 0.34
N GLY A 431 24.33 18.16 0.18
CA GLY A 431 23.64 17.49 1.28
C GLY A 431 23.12 16.12 0.85
N VAL A 432 22.97 15.20 1.81
CA VAL A 432 22.33 13.90 1.58
C VAL A 432 20.82 14.06 1.80
N PRO A 433 19.98 13.93 0.75
CA PRO A 433 18.56 14.16 0.88
C PRO A 433 17.85 13.03 1.65
N LEU A 434 16.75 13.38 2.31
CA LEU A 434 15.71 12.44 2.74
C LEU A 434 14.64 12.35 1.66
N TYR A 435 14.19 11.13 1.37
CA TYR A 435 13.17 10.87 0.37
C TYR A 435 11.81 10.63 1.04
N VAL A 436 10.79 11.34 0.57
CA VAL A 436 9.42 11.19 1.05
C VAL A 436 8.50 10.99 -0.15
N ASP A 437 7.80 9.86 -0.18
CA ASP A 437 6.71 9.65 -1.14
C ASP A 437 5.44 10.25 -0.52
N TYR A 438 4.88 11.23 -1.20
CA TYR A 438 3.80 12.08 -0.71
C TYR A 438 2.67 12.11 -1.74
N ARG A 439 1.42 12.19 -1.27
CA ARG A 439 0.26 12.28 -2.17
C ARG A 439 -0.74 13.30 -1.67
N LEU A 440 -1.21 14.16 -2.57
CA LEU A 440 -2.41 14.95 -2.37
C LEU A 440 -3.62 14.10 -2.75
N LYS A 441 -4.50 13.85 -1.80
CA LYS A 441 -5.63 12.92 -1.99
C LYS A 441 -6.79 13.56 -2.76
N SER A 442 -6.92 14.89 -2.68
CA SER A 442 -8.00 15.64 -3.30
C SER A 442 -7.62 17.11 -3.48
N PRO A 443 -6.58 17.43 -4.29
CA PRO A 443 -6.28 18.80 -4.67
C PRO A 443 -7.47 19.49 -5.34
N GLY A 444 -7.54 20.82 -5.18
CA GLY A 444 -8.56 21.69 -5.74
C GLY A 444 -8.19 22.29 -7.11
N PHE A 445 -7.37 21.60 -7.89
CA PHE A 445 -6.86 22.03 -9.20
C PHE A 445 -6.66 20.84 -10.14
N TRP A 446 -6.60 21.10 -11.44
CA TRP A 446 -6.38 20.10 -12.49
C TRP A 446 -4.92 20.05 -12.96
N ASP A 447 -4.23 21.19 -12.94
CA ASP A 447 -2.84 21.31 -13.33
C ASP A 447 -2.00 21.79 -12.14
N PHE A 448 -1.01 20.97 -11.76
CA PHE A 448 -0.12 21.24 -10.62
C PHE A 448 1.00 22.23 -10.94
N VAL A 449 1.43 22.33 -12.20
CA VAL A 449 2.61 23.10 -12.60
C VAL A 449 2.54 24.57 -12.11
N PRO A 450 1.40 25.28 -12.23
CA PRO A 450 1.28 26.65 -11.73
C PRO A 450 1.37 26.79 -10.20
N TYR A 451 1.16 25.69 -9.46
CA TYR A 451 1.11 25.67 -8.00
C TYR A 451 2.39 25.11 -7.36
N GLU A 452 3.34 24.60 -8.15
CA GLU A 452 4.53 23.92 -7.61
C GLU A 452 5.33 24.80 -6.64
N ALA A 453 5.56 26.08 -6.98
CA ALA A 453 6.28 27.01 -6.12
C ALA A 453 5.54 27.30 -4.81
N GLN A 454 4.22 27.51 -4.89
CA GLN A 454 3.36 27.72 -3.72
C GLN A 454 3.31 26.46 -2.84
N PHE A 455 3.30 25.28 -3.45
CA PHE A 455 3.34 24.01 -2.74
C PHE A 455 4.67 23.83 -1.99
N GLN A 456 5.80 24.13 -2.65
CA GLN A 456 7.11 24.09 -2.00
C GLN A 456 7.18 25.03 -0.79
N GLU A 457 6.63 26.24 -0.89
CA GLU A 457 6.53 27.19 0.23
C GLU A 457 5.63 26.68 1.35
N TYR A 458 4.42 26.21 1.02
CA TYR A 458 3.48 25.64 1.98
C TYR A 458 4.10 24.50 2.77
N LEU A 459 4.68 23.52 2.07
CA LEU A 459 5.18 22.31 2.71
C LEU A 459 6.49 22.57 3.46
N SER A 460 7.41 23.38 2.92
CA SER A 460 8.64 23.75 3.64
C SER A 460 8.31 24.54 4.92
N SER A 461 7.40 25.50 4.86
CA SER A 461 6.90 26.23 6.03
C SER A 461 6.27 25.30 7.06
N GLY A 462 5.38 24.39 6.60
CA GLY A 462 4.73 23.40 7.46
C GLY A 462 5.71 22.44 8.14
N LEU A 463 6.86 22.14 7.51
CA LEU A 463 7.93 21.32 8.06
C LEU A 463 8.94 22.10 8.91
N PHE A 464 8.80 23.42 9.01
CA PHE A 464 9.78 24.34 9.60
C PHE A 464 11.15 24.29 8.92
N LEU A 465 11.15 24.19 7.59
CA LEU A 465 12.33 24.20 6.72
C LEU A 465 12.36 25.49 5.90
N ASN A 466 13.54 25.87 5.41
CA ASN A 466 13.63 26.91 4.39
C ASN A 466 13.14 26.37 3.03
N SER A 467 12.61 27.25 2.17
CA SER A 467 12.08 26.86 0.85
C SER A 467 13.06 26.10 -0.04
N TYR A 468 14.36 26.43 0.03
CA TYR A 468 15.41 25.73 -0.74
C TYR A 468 15.74 24.32 -0.23
N GLN A 469 15.27 23.96 0.97
CA GLN A 469 15.50 22.64 1.56
C GLN A 469 14.48 21.60 1.10
N LEU A 470 13.49 21.99 0.29
CA LEU A 470 12.49 21.08 -0.23
C LEU A 470 12.45 21.17 -1.74
N GLU A 471 12.51 20.02 -2.39
CA GLU A 471 12.41 19.90 -3.83
C GLU A 471 11.36 18.84 -4.19
N VAL A 472 10.47 19.18 -5.12
CA VAL A 472 9.56 18.23 -5.77
C VAL A 472 10.30 17.66 -6.98
N THR A 473 10.61 16.37 -6.96
CA THR A 473 11.44 15.75 -8.01
C THR A 473 10.63 15.23 -9.18
N THR A 474 9.50 14.60 -8.86
CA THR A 474 8.56 14.03 -9.81
C THR A 474 7.17 14.15 -9.23
N PHE A 475 6.19 14.34 -10.11
CA PHE A 475 4.78 14.25 -9.77
C PHE A 475 4.03 13.53 -10.89
N MET A 476 2.96 12.83 -10.53
CA MET A 476 2.10 12.12 -11.47
C MET A 476 0.67 12.09 -10.96
N TRP A 477 -0.28 12.32 -11.85
CA TRP A 477 -1.69 12.09 -11.57
C TRP A 477 -1.98 10.58 -11.57
N GLU A 478 -2.73 10.12 -10.57
CA GLU A 478 -3.24 8.76 -10.48
C GLU A 478 -4.72 8.74 -10.90
N GLU A 479 -5.35 7.56 -10.91
CA GLU A 479 -6.79 7.47 -11.17
C GLU A 479 -7.60 8.19 -10.07
N GLY A 480 -8.57 9.01 -10.48
CA GLY A 480 -9.23 10.00 -9.62
C GLY A 480 -8.36 11.26 -9.45
N PRO A 481 -8.89 12.36 -8.88
CA PRO A 481 -8.13 13.61 -8.72
C PRO A 481 -7.11 13.46 -7.57
N ARG A 482 -6.07 12.64 -7.77
CA ARG A 482 -4.99 12.32 -6.82
C ARG A 482 -3.64 12.62 -7.46
N LEU A 483 -2.80 13.36 -6.74
CA LEU A 483 -1.47 13.74 -7.22
C LEU A 483 -0.40 13.10 -6.34
N LYS A 484 0.32 12.12 -6.87
CA LYS A 484 1.46 11.50 -6.22
C LYS A 484 2.73 12.26 -6.59
N MET A 485 3.64 12.42 -5.62
CA MET A 485 4.92 13.09 -5.82
C MET A 485 6.02 12.48 -4.95
N THR A 486 7.26 12.63 -5.39
CA THR A 486 8.45 12.30 -4.61
C THR A 486 9.18 13.58 -4.23
N LEU A 487 9.39 13.75 -2.92
CA LEU A 487 10.02 14.91 -2.32
C LEU A 487 11.45 14.57 -1.89
N LYS A 488 12.37 15.52 -2.10
CA LYS A 488 13.68 15.53 -1.46
C LYS A 488 13.70 16.62 -0.40
N LEU A 489 14.09 16.24 0.82
CA LEU A 489 14.35 17.17 1.90
C LEU A 489 15.87 17.27 2.12
N PHE A 490 16.41 18.47 2.11
CA PHE A 490 17.84 18.73 2.27
C PHE A 490 18.17 19.35 3.64
N PRO A 491 19.32 19.01 4.23
CA PRO A 491 19.80 19.65 5.45
C PRO A 491 20.15 21.14 5.24
N ASN A 492 20.06 21.94 6.30
CA ASN A 492 20.33 23.38 6.27
C ASN A 492 21.83 23.64 6.40
N ASN A 493 22.51 23.97 5.28
CA ASN A 493 23.93 24.32 5.26
C ASN A 493 24.86 23.28 5.90
N THR A 494 24.44 22.02 5.98
CA THR A 494 25.24 20.88 6.46
C THR A 494 25.15 19.72 5.47
N ILE A 495 26.02 18.73 5.62
CA ILE A 495 26.04 17.53 4.75
C ILE A 495 24.91 16.55 5.12
N LEU A 496 24.60 16.45 6.41
CA LEU A 496 23.66 15.47 6.97
C LEU A 496 22.65 16.16 7.91
N PHE A 497 21.43 15.65 7.94
CA PHE A 497 20.53 15.84 9.08
C PHE A 497 21.09 15.14 10.34
N ASN A 498 20.89 15.75 11.51
CA ASN A 498 21.09 15.03 12.76
C ASN A 498 19.92 14.05 13.00
N SER A 499 20.12 13.00 13.81
CA SER A 499 19.11 11.96 14.03
C SER A 499 17.80 12.49 14.63
N GLY A 500 17.89 13.50 15.52
CA GLY A 500 16.71 14.13 16.10
C GLY A 500 15.87 14.86 15.06
N GLU A 501 16.50 15.48 14.07
CA GLU A 501 15.83 16.18 12.98
C GLU A 501 15.16 15.20 12.00
N VAL A 502 15.79 14.08 11.68
CA VAL A 502 15.15 13.00 10.90
C VAL A 502 13.89 12.48 11.61
N GLN A 503 13.99 12.28 12.93
CA GLN A 503 12.85 11.81 13.74
C GLN A 503 11.75 12.89 13.83
N ARG A 504 12.11 14.17 13.98
CA ARG A 504 11.17 15.30 13.97
C ARG A 504 10.44 15.36 12.64
N LEU A 505 11.16 15.35 11.52
CA LEU A 505 10.57 15.39 10.18
C LEU A 505 9.65 14.20 9.94
N ARG A 506 10.07 12.98 10.27
CA ARG A 506 9.21 11.79 10.20
C ARG A 506 7.92 12.01 11.00
N TYR A 507 8.05 12.48 12.24
CA TYR A 507 6.92 12.70 13.13
C TYR A 507 5.96 13.80 12.63
N MET A 508 6.46 14.82 11.93
CA MET A 508 5.59 15.82 11.30
C MET A 508 4.60 15.18 10.32
N PHE A 509 5.06 14.20 9.53
CA PHE A 509 4.20 13.46 8.60
C PHE A 509 3.37 12.39 9.31
N THR A 510 3.99 11.51 10.12
CA THR A 510 3.29 10.36 10.74
C THR A 510 2.35 10.77 11.88
N GLY A 511 2.52 11.98 12.43
CA GLY A 511 1.62 12.57 13.43
C GLY A 511 0.55 13.49 12.85
N TRP A 512 0.48 13.66 11.52
CA TRP A 512 -0.43 14.61 10.86
C TRP A 512 -0.34 16.05 11.39
N LEU A 513 0.89 16.54 11.60
CA LEU A 513 1.15 17.86 12.19
C LEU A 513 1.33 18.97 11.16
N ILE A 514 1.43 18.61 9.88
CA ILE A 514 1.39 19.56 8.77
C ILE A 514 -0.08 20.03 8.62
N ALA A 515 -0.30 21.33 8.72
CA ALA A 515 -1.64 21.91 8.62
C ALA A 515 -2.27 21.62 7.24
N ASP A 516 -3.56 21.33 7.21
CA ASP A 516 -4.29 21.17 5.94
C ASP A 516 -4.25 22.48 5.12
N SER A 517 -4.32 22.36 3.79
CA SER A 517 -4.36 23.48 2.86
C SER A 517 -5.68 23.48 2.10
N ASP A 518 -6.29 24.66 1.98
CA ASP A 518 -7.49 24.88 1.19
C ASP A 518 -7.29 24.59 -0.32
N ILE A 519 -6.04 24.68 -0.79
CA ILE A 519 -5.68 24.48 -2.21
C ILE A 519 -5.24 23.05 -2.47
N PHE A 520 -4.32 22.53 -1.65
CA PHE A 520 -3.71 21.22 -1.85
C PHE A 520 -4.57 20.08 -1.30
N GLY A 521 -5.54 20.39 -0.44
CA GLY A 521 -6.40 19.41 0.20
C GLY A 521 -5.63 18.53 1.20
N PRO A 522 -6.25 17.42 1.64
CA PRO A 522 -5.59 16.49 2.55
C PRO A 522 -4.46 15.74 1.87
N TYR A 523 -3.38 15.50 2.62
CA TYR A 523 -2.27 14.68 2.17
C TYR A 523 -2.27 13.27 2.77
N GLU A 524 -1.49 12.41 2.13
CA GLU A 524 -1.17 11.06 2.55
C GLU A 524 0.35 10.84 2.49
N LEU A 525 0.89 10.24 3.54
CA LEU A 525 2.27 9.74 3.55
C LEU A 525 2.26 8.32 2.96
N ILE A 526 2.96 8.13 1.84
CA ILE A 526 3.16 6.81 1.21
C ILE A 526 4.43 6.17 1.76
N ASN A 527 5.48 6.98 1.92
CA ASN A 527 6.77 6.52 2.39
C ASN A 527 7.55 7.63 3.06
N PHE A 528 8.30 7.26 4.08
CA PHE A 528 9.38 8.07 4.60
C PHE A 528 10.62 7.20 4.62
N ASP A 529 11.48 7.34 3.60
CA ASP A 529 12.71 6.55 3.50
C ASP A 529 13.86 7.33 4.15
N PRO A 530 14.33 6.90 5.35
CA PRO A 530 15.48 7.51 5.98
C PRO A 530 16.80 7.16 5.26
N GLY A 531 16.82 6.19 4.33
CA GLY A 531 17.99 5.83 3.54
C GLY A 531 19.26 5.65 4.37
N TRP A 532 20.26 6.49 4.12
CA TRP A 532 21.55 6.48 4.82
C TRP A 532 21.44 6.78 6.33
N TYR A 533 20.39 7.49 6.77
CA TYR A 533 20.22 7.92 8.15
C TYR A 533 19.84 6.77 9.10
N GLU A 534 19.33 5.64 8.61
CA GLU A 534 19.07 4.46 9.46
C GLU A 534 20.35 3.71 9.84
N LYS A 535 21.41 3.76 9.01
CA LYS A 535 22.69 3.09 9.28
C LYS A 535 23.55 3.79 10.35
N GLY A 536 23.26 5.06 10.66
CA GLY A 536 23.99 5.85 11.66
C GLY A 536 23.67 5.53 13.12
N SER A 537 22.64 4.71 13.37
CA SER A 537 22.27 4.23 14.71
C SER A 537 23.09 3.00 15.13
N THR A 538 24.40 3.00 14.89
CA THR A 538 25.28 2.14 15.67
C THR A 538 25.38 2.75 17.06
N LYS A 539 24.46 2.37 17.96
CA LYS A 539 24.78 2.37 19.39
C LYS A 539 26.16 1.75 19.50
N LYS A 540 27.11 2.43 20.15
CA LYS A 540 28.44 1.88 20.44
C LYS A 540 28.23 0.52 21.12
N SER A 541 28.28 -0.55 20.34
CA SER A 541 28.44 -1.89 20.84
C SER A 541 29.75 -1.84 21.63
N LEU A 542 29.68 -2.21 22.91
CA LEU A 542 30.88 -2.46 23.70
C LEU A 542 31.81 -3.32 22.85
N SER A 543 33.07 -2.90 22.70
CA SER A 543 34.02 -3.59 21.84
C SER A 543 34.00 -5.08 22.16
N THR A 544 34.23 -5.93 21.15
CA THR A 544 34.31 -7.39 21.36
C THR A 544 35.27 -7.72 22.50
N GLY A 545 36.33 -6.92 22.71
CA GLY A 545 37.22 -7.02 23.86
C GLY A 545 36.59 -6.66 25.22
N ALA A 546 35.69 -5.68 25.28
CA ALA A 546 34.94 -5.34 26.49
C ALA A 546 33.89 -6.39 26.85
N ILE A 547 33.19 -6.97 25.86
CA ILE A 547 32.25 -8.07 26.08
C ILE A 547 33.00 -9.33 26.54
N VAL A 548 34.10 -9.69 25.87
CA VAL A 548 34.98 -10.78 26.29
C VAL A 548 35.56 -10.51 27.67
N GLY A 549 35.93 -9.26 27.99
CA GLY A 549 36.39 -8.85 29.31
C GLY A 549 35.34 -9.02 30.41
N ILE A 550 34.10 -8.61 30.16
CA ILE A 550 32.97 -8.79 31.10
C ILE A 550 32.64 -10.27 31.28
N VAL A 551 32.65 -11.05 30.21
CA VAL A 551 32.39 -12.49 30.24
C VAL A 551 33.50 -13.23 30.98
N ILE A 552 34.77 -12.91 30.72
CA ILE A 552 35.92 -13.47 31.46
C ILE A 552 35.88 -13.06 32.93
N ALA A 553 35.54 -11.79 33.24
CA ALA A 553 35.41 -11.33 34.61
C ALA A 553 34.26 -12.03 35.34
N ALA A 554 33.13 -12.26 34.67
CA ALA A 554 32.00 -13.02 35.20
C ALA A 554 32.35 -14.50 35.43
N PHE A 555 33.07 -15.14 34.50
CA PHE A 555 33.56 -16.51 34.67
C PHE A 555 34.63 -16.61 35.76
N ALA A 556 35.51 -15.62 35.90
CA ALA A 556 36.49 -15.56 36.98
C ALA A 556 35.80 -15.36 38.33
N ALA A 557 34.82 -14.46 38.42
CA ALA A 557 34.02 -14.26 39.63
C ALA A 557 33.22 -15.52 39.99
N ALA A 558 32.61 -16.20 38.99
CA ALA A 558 31.91 -17.46 39.18
C ALA A 558 32.85 -18.60 39.58
N ALA A 559 34.08 -18.64 39.06
CA ALA A 559 35.09 -19.62 39.45
C ALA A 559 35.61 -19.37 40.87
N VAL A 560 35.75 -18.12 41.29
CA VAL A 560 36.10 -17.74 42.67
C VAL A 560 34.96 -18.07 43.62
N LEU A 561 33.71 -17.76 43.28
CA LEU A 561 32.53 -18.15 44.06
C LEU A 561 32.38 -19.68 44.13
N SER A 562 32.55 -20.36 43.00
CA SER A 562 32.48 -21.83 42.92
C SER A 562 33.58 -22.48 43.74
N SER A 563 34.81 -21.96 43.72
CA SER A 563 35.92 -22.48 44.53
C SER A 563 35.72 -22.19 46.03
N LEU A 564 35.17 -21.03 46.42
CA LEU A 564 34.74 -20.74 47.80
C LEU A 564 33.62 -21.67 48.28
N ILE A 565 32.59 -21.87 47.45
CA ILE A 565 31.48 -22.80 47.72
C ILE A 565 32.00 -24.23 47.81
N THR A 566 32.95 -24.62 46.94
CA THR A 566 33.60 -25.94 46.95
C THR A 566 34.46 -26.12 48.19
N LEU A 567 35.14 -25.08 48.70
CA LEU A 567 35.91 -25.13 49.95
C LEU A 567 34.99 -25.26 51.18
N ILE A 568 33.82 -24.63 51.15
CA ILE A 568 32.78 -24.76 52.17
C ILE A 568 32.13 -26.16 52.12
N LEU A 569 31.90 -26.72 50.92
CA LEU A 569 31.36 -28.07 50.72
C LEU A 569 32.38 -29.16 51.03
N LEU A 570 33.67 -28.94 50.77
CA LEU A 570 34.77 -29.86 51.12
C LEU A 570 35.04 -29.88 52.64
N ARG A 571 34.78 -28.78 53.35
CA ARG A 571 34.73 -28.80 54.83
C ARG A 571 33.49 -29.53 55.39
N ARG A 572 32.42 -29.68 54.59
CA ARG A 572 31.17 -30.36 55.00
C ARG A 572 31.04 -31.81 54.51
N ARG A 573 31.93 -32.30 53.66
CA ARG A 573 31.88 -33.69 53.12
C ARG A 573 33.20 -34.43 53.30
N SER A 574 33.68 -34.49 54.54
CA SER A 574 34.40 -35.69 55.00
C SER A 574 33.36 -36.77 55.31
N ARG A 575 32.96 -37.53 54.28
CA ARG A 575 32.43 -38.91 54.35
C ARG A 575 32.00 -39.40 52.95
N GLN A 576 32.80 -40.36 52.47
CA GLN A 576 32.56 -41.41 51.46
C GLN A 576 32.24 -41.06 49.99
N PHE A 577 33.21 -41.44 49.14
CA PHE A 577 33.18 -42.28 47.92
C PHE A 577 31.82 -42.67 47.31
N SER A 578 31.67 -42.96 46.01
CA SER A 578 32.38 -42.76 44.73
C SER A 578 31.56 -43.55 43.71
N LYS A 579 31.23 -42.98 42.54
CA LYS A 579 31.54 -43.56 41.20
C LYS A 579 30.91 -42.74 40.07
N LYS A 580 31.73 -42.57 39.02
CA LYS A 580 31.54 -41.79 37.79
C LYS A 580 30.49 -42.42 36.85
N ARG A 581 29.76 -41.59 36.11
CA ARG A 581 29.15 -41.92 34.81
C ARG A 581 29.35 -40.76 33.83
N THR A 582 29.62 -41.16 32.60
CA THR A 582 30.01 -40.41 31.39
C THR A 582 28.89 -39.54 30.81
N ALA A 583 29.27 -38.37 30.27
CA ALA A 583 28.36 -37.41 29.65
C ALA A 583 27.97 -37.81 28.22
N LYS A 584 26.66 -37.75 27.91
CA LYS A 584 26.10 -37.80 26.56
C LYS A 584 26.03 -36.38 25.99
N ARG A 585 26.44 -36.20 24.73
CA ARG A 585 26.15 -35.02 23.91
C ARG A 585 24.69 -35.04 23.46
N ILE A 586 24.05 -33.89 23.52
CA ILE A 586 22.69 -33.59 23.06
C ILE A 586 22.83 -32.94 21.67
N PRO A 587 22.15 -33.42 20.61
CA PRO A 587 22.02 -32.66 19.38
C PRO A 587 20.91 -31.60 19.49
N MET A 588 21.20 -30.46 18.88
CA MET A 588 20.45 -29.22 18.85
C MET A 588 19.34 -29.33 17.80
N LYS A 589 18.08 -29.11 18.22
CA LYS A 589 16.90 -29.10 17.36
C LYS A 589 16.70 -27.68 16.81
N ILE A 590 16.63 -27.53 15.49
CA ILE A 590 16.24 -26.28 14.83
C ILE A 590 14.76 -26.46 14.46
N ASP A 591 13.85 -25.85 15.23
CA ASP A 591 12.44 -25.73 14.86
C ASP A 591 12.28 -24.46 14.02
N GLY A 592 11.73 -24.53 12.79
CA GLY A 592 11.40 -23.32 12.04
C GLY A 592 11.20 -23.37 10.52
N VAL A 593 11.29 -24.53 9.84
CA VAL A 593 10.90 -24.63 8.43
C VAL A 593 9.76 -25.64 8.34
N LYS A 594 8.63 -25.21 7.78
CA LYS A 594 7.54 -26.12 7.45
C LYS A 594 7.98 -26.84 6.18
N ASP A 595 8.31 -28.11 6.30
CA ASP A 595 8.59 -28.94 5.11
C ASP A 595 7.29 -29.08 4.32
N PHE A 596 7.36 -28.89 3.01
CA PHE A 596 6.23 -29.13 2.12
C PHE A 596 6.36 -30.55 1.57
N THR A 597 5.29 -31.31 1.66
CA THR A 597 5.23 -32.59 0.94
C THR A 597 5.14 -32.33 -0.56
N PHE A 598 5.64 -33.27 -1.37
CA PHE A 598 5.50 -33.19 -2.82
C PHE A 598 4.01 -33.13 -3.23
N GLU A 599 3.12 -33.74 -2.44
CA GLU A 599 1.66 -33.67 -2.60
C GLU A 599 1.10 -32.26 -2.35
N GLU A 600 1.56 -31.55 -1.31
CA GLU A 600 1.19 -30.15 -1.06
C GLU A 600 1.70 -29.22 -2.16
N LEU A 601 2.89 -29.49 -2.70
CA LEU A 601 3.43 -28.73 -3.83
C LEU A 601 2.65 -29.00 -5.13
N SER A 602 2.33 -30.26 -5.44
CA SER A 602 1.52 -30.66 -6.62
C SER A 602 0.10 -30.08 -6.55
N ASN A 603 -0.55 -30.14 -5.37
CA ASN A 603 -1.90 -29.62 -5.18
C ASN A 603 -1.95 -28.08 -5.25
N CYS A 604 -0.95 -27.38 -4.70
CA CYS A 604 -0.88 -25.92 -4.80
C CYS A 604 -0.57 -25.43 -6.23
N THR A 605 0.16 -26.23 -7.01
CA THR A 605 0.58 -25.87 -8.37
C THR A 605 -0.32 -26.46 -9.45
N ASN A 606 -1.29 -27.31 -9.07
CA ASN A 606 -2.22 -28.01 -9.96
C ASN A 606 -1.48 -28.73 -11.10
N ASP A 607 -0.43 -29.47 -10.77
CA ASP A 607 0.52 -30.12 -11.70
C ASP A 607 1.17 -29.17 -12.73
N PHE A 608 1.22 -27.86 -12.44
CA PHE A 608 1.62 -26.81 -13.39
C PHE A 608 0.84 -26.85 -14.72
N SER A 609 -0.34 -27.48 -14.73
CA SER A 609 -1.02 -27.87 -15.96
C SER A 609 -1.89 -26.78 -16.58
N LEU A 610 -2.06 -25.63 -15.92
CA LEU A 610 -2.95 -24.56 -16.40
C LEU A 610 -2.44 -23.17 -15.99
N SER A 611 -1.72 -22.50 -16.89
CA SER A 611 -1.55 -21.04 -16.86
C SER A 611 -2.94 -20.41 -17.05
N ARG A 612 -3.61 -20.07 -15.95
CA ARG A 612 -4.95 -19.45 -15.99
C ARG A 612 -4.83 -18.02 -16.53
N LEU A 613 -5.18 -17.87 -17.79
CA LEU A 613 -5.43 -16.59 -18.47
C LEU A 613 -6.53 -15.83 -17.70
N ALA A 614 -6.19 -14.69 -17.12
CA ALA A 614 -7.15 -13.78 -16.52
C ALA A 614 -7.71 -12.85 -17.60
N PRO A 615 -9.03 -12.79 -17.83
CA PRO A 615 -9.61 -11.77 -18.67
C PRO A 615 -9.72 -10.44 -17.90
N LEU A 616 -9.36 -9.33 -18.56
CA LEU A 616 -9.77 -8.00 -18.13
C LEU A 616 -11.25 -7.81 -18.51
N PRO A 617 -12.08 -7.24 -17.62
CA PRO A 617 -13.43 -6.83 -17.98
C PRO A 617 -13.37 -5.49 -18.70
N ASP A 618 -13.82 -5.47 -19.96
CA ASP A 618 -14.13 -4.21 -20.65
C ASP A 618 -15.60 -3.85 -20.48
N THR A 619 -15.84 -2.54 -20.51
CA THR A 619 -17.12 -1.86 -20.43
C THR A 619 -18.09 -2.33 -21.52
N GLU A 620 -19.33 -2.60 -21.11
CA GLU A 620 -20.46 -3.17 -21.87
C GLU A 620 -20.53 -4.70 -21.89
N GLY A 621 -21.55 -5.22 -21.18
CA GLY A 621 -21.74 -6.64 -20.85
C GLY A 621 -22.10 -7.56 -22.02
N SER A 622 -21.18 -7.75 -22.97
CA SER A 622 -21.17 -8.92 -23.86
C SER A 622 -19.76 -9.20 -24.40
N ALA A 623 -19.20 -10.37 -24.10
CA ALA A 623 -17.94 -10.86 -24.66
C ALA A 623 -18.09 -11.14 -26.16
N PRO A 624 -17.14 -10.72 -27.03
CA PRO A 624 -16.26 -11.74 -27.62
C PRO A 624 -14.86 -11.25 -28.09
N GLY A 625 -13.94 -12.23 -28.22
CA GLY A 625 -13.30 -12.45 -29.54
C GLY A 625 -11.78 -12.59 -29.59
N HIS A 626 -11.02 -12.01 -28.67
CA HIS A 626 -9.55 -12.18 -28.67
C HIS A 626 -8.94 -12.04 -27.27
N VAL A 627 -8.07 -12.98 -26.91
CA VAL A 627 -7.29 -12.96 -25.67
C VAL A 627 -6.03 -12.13 -25.94
N SER A 628 -5.92 -10.95 -25.32
CA SER A 628 -4.64 -10.22 -25.25
C SER A 628 -3.91 -10.60 -23.95
N THR A 629 -2.78 -11.30 -24.07
CA THR A 629 -2.01 -11.85 -22.94
C THR A 629 -0.82 -10.97 -22.59
N VAL A 630 -1.02 -9.91 -21.80
CA VAL A 630 0.12 -9.21 -21.20
C VAL A 630 0.46 -9.87 -19.86
N VAL A 631 1.43 -10.79 -19.86
CA VAL A 631 1.97 -11.38 -18.63
C VAL A 631 2.80 -10.33 -17.88
N LYS A 632 2.37 -9.95 -16.67
CA LYS A 632 3.21 -9.22 -15.70
C LYS A 632 4.25 -10.18 -15.11
N GLY A 633 5.48 -10.15 -15.61
CA GLY A 633 6.61 -10.90 -15.05
C GLY A 633 7.47 -10.07 -14.09
N THR A 634 7.99 -10.69 -13.02
CA THR A 634 9.01 -10.08 -12.16
C THR A 634 10.36 -10.03 -12.93
N PRO A 635 11.06 -8.88 -12.98
CA PRO A 635 12.33 -8.76 -13.69
C PRO A 635 13.34 -9.83 -13.26
N GLY A 636 13.84 -10.60 -14.23
CA GLY A 636 14.81 -11.68 -14.01
C GLY A 636 14.24 -13.10 -14.02
N TYR A 637 12.94 -13.27 -13.78
CA TYR A 637 12.27 -14.59 -13.85
C TYR A 637 11.59 -14.85 -15.19
N LEU A 638 11.32 -13.80 -15.97
CA LEU A 638 10.60 -13.90 -17.24
C LEU A 638 11.47 -14.58 -18.31
N ASP A 639 10.88 -15.54 -19.01
CA ASP A 639 11.47 -16.20 -20.18
C ASP A 639 11.87 -15.16 -21.25
N PRO A 640 13.16 -15.09 -21.63
CA PRO A 640 13.64 -14.19 -22.68
C PRO A 640 12.94 -14.40 -24.02
N GLU A 641 12.51 -15.62 -24.34
CA GLU A 641 11.80 -15.89 -25.60
C GLU A 641 10.36 -15.40 -25.56
N TYR A 642 9.69 -15.47 -24.41
CA TYR A 642 8.39 -14.79 -24.22
C TYR A 642 8.55 -13.26 -24.38
N PHE A 643 9.62 -12.67 -23.86
CA PHE A 643 9.90 -11.24 -24.04
C PHE A 643 10.06 -10.84 -25.52
N LEU A 644 10.59 -11.74 -26.36
CA LEU A 644 10.83 -11.49 -27.78
C LEU A 644 9.65 -11.86 -28.69
N THR A 645 8.92 -12.92 -28.35
CA THR A 645 7.90 -13.52 -29.22
C THR A 645 6.47 -13.27 -28.75
N HIS A 646 6.29 -12.80 -27.51
CA HIS A 646 5.01 -12.70 -26.81
C HIS A 646 4.21 -14.02 -26.75
N LYS A 647 4.88 -15.16 -26.96
CA LYS A 647 4.28 -16.49 -26.93
C LYS A 647 4.61 -17.19 -25.62
N LEU A 648 3.61 -17.40 -24.78
CA LEU A 648 3.76 -18.18 -23.56
C LEU A 648 3.75 -19.68 -23.91
N THR A 649 4.68 -20.45 -23.36
CA THR A 649 4.75 -21.90 -23.54
C THR A 649 4.94 -22.60 -22.19
N ASP A 650 4.71 -23.90 -22.13
CA ASP A 650 5.06 -24.74 -20.97
C ASP A 650 6.56 -24.63 -20.61
N LYS A 651 7.41 -24.37 -21.61
CA LYS A 651 8.85 -24.11 -21.43
C LYS A 651 9.17 -22.75 -20.80
N SER A 652 8.23 -21.80 -20.82
CA SER A 652 8.37 -20.51 -20.13
C SER A 652 8.22 -20.68 -18.61
N ASP A 653 7.37 -21.62 -18.17
CA ASP A 653 7.25 -22.01 -16.76
C ASP A 653 8.51 -22.75 -16.29
N VAL A 654 9.06 -23.64 -17.13
CA VAL A 654 10.33 -24.33 -16.87
C VAL A 654 11.48 -23.33 -16.66
N TYR A 655 11.57 -22.30 -17.50
CA TYR A 655 12.59 -21.25 -17.35
C TYR A 655 12.45 -20.51 -16.02
N SER A 656 11.24 -20.08 -15.70
CA SER A 656 10.94 -19.35 -14.45
C SER A 656 11.31 -20.17 -13.21
N LEU A 657 11.01 -21.47 -13.24
CA LEU A 657 11.38 -22.42 -12.18
C LEU A 657 12.90 -22.64 -12.09
N GLY A 658 13.59 -22.68 -13.24
CA GLY A 658 15.04 -22.76 -13.29
C GLY A 658 15.72 -21.59 -12.57
N VAL A 659 15.21 -20.37 -12.75
CA VAL A 659 15.71 -19.17 -12.04
C VAL A 659 15.53 -19.32 -10.53
N VAL A 660 14.41 -19.87 -10.06
CA VAL A 660 14.17 -20.16 -8.63
C VAL A 660 15.19 -21.18 -8.10
N PHE A 661 15.52 -22.24 -8.84
CA PHE A 661 16.54 -23.19 -8.41
C PHE A 661 17.92 -22.55 -8.25
N LEU A 662 18.29 -21.69 -9.19
CA LEU A 662 19.57 -20.96 -9.13
C LEU A 662 19.58 -19.93 -7.98
N GLU A 663 18.45 -19.27 -7.71
CA GLU A 663 18.30 -18.35 -6.58
C GLU A 663 18.42 -19.08 -5.25
N LEU A 664 17.77 -20.23 -5.09
CA LEU A 664 17.87 -21.07 -3.90
C LEU A 664 19.30 -21.57 -3.67
N LEU A 665 20.00 -21.95 -4.74
CA LEU A 665 21.36 -22.45 -4.68
C LEU A 665 22.38 -21.38 -4.29
N THR A 666 22.20 -20.15 -4.77
CA THR A 666 23.20 -19.07 -4.65
C THR A 666 22.88 -18.04 -3.58
N GLY A 667 21.60 -17.95 -3.15
CA GLY A 667 21.11 -16.89 -2.28
C GLY A 667 21.12 -15.49 -2.92
N MET A 668 21.38 -15.41 -4.24
CA MET A 668 21.46 -14.16 -5.00
C MET A 668 20.11 -13.84 -5.65
N GLN A 669 19.73 -12.56 -5.68
CA GLN A 669 18.56 -12.12 -6.44
C GLN A 669 18.79 -12.28 -7.96
N PRO A 670 17.76 -12.61 -8.76
CA PRO A 670 17.87 -12.80 -10.21
C PRO A 670 18.48 -11.63 -10.97
N ILE A 671 18.23 -10.40 -10.50
CA ILE A 671 18.88 -9.18 -10.97
C ILE A 671 19.38 -8.41 -9.75
N SER A 672 20.68 -8.14 -9.70
CA SER A 672 21.29 -7.33 -8.65
C SER A 672 22.41 -6.47 -9.24
N HIS A 673 22.39 -5.16 -8.99
CA HIS A 673 23.42 -4.21 -9.44
C HIS A 673 23.75 -4.29 -10.95
N GLY A 674 22.75 -4.56 -11.79
CA GLY A 674 22.92 -4.69 -13.25
C GLY A 674 23.46 -6.03 -13.74
N LYS A 675 23.67 -7.00 -12.84
CA LYS A 675 24.10 -8.36 -13.17
C LYS A 675 22.91 -9.32 -13.17
N ASN A 676 22.94 -10.29 -14.09
CA ASN A 676 21.91 -11.34 -14.24
C ASN A 676 22.41 -12.65 -13.63
N LEU A 677 21.61 -13.22 -12.73
CA LEU A 677 21.92 -14.45 -11.99
C LEU A 677 22.29 -15.62 -12.90
N VAL A 678 21.47 -15.88 -13.93
CA VAL A 678 21.70 -17.00 -14.87
C VAL A 678 23.07 -16.84 -15.55
N ARG A 679 23.44 -15.62 -15.97
CA ARG A 679 24.76 -15.35 -16.60
C ARG A 679 25.93 -15.58 -15.64
N GLU A 680 25.81 -15.16 -14.38
CA GLU A 680 26.85 -15.35 -13.38
C GLU A 680 27.05 -16.84 -13.05
N VAL A 681 25.97 -17.61 -12.92
CA VAL A 681 26.05 -19.06 -12.69
C VAL A 681 26.58 -19.80 -13.92
N VAL A 682 26.19 -19.40 -15.15
CA VAL A 682 26.74 -19.97 -16.39
C VAL A 682 28.26 -19.73 -16.47
N ALA A 683 28.73 -18.52 -16.15
CA ALA A 683 30.15 -18.20 -16.15
C ALA A 683 30.94 -19.01 -15.10
N ALA A 684 30.37 -19.18 -13.90
CA ALA A 684 30.96 -20.01 -12.85
C ALA A 684 31.01 -21.49 -13.26
N ASN A 685 29.96 -22.00 -13.89
CA ASN A 685 29.90 -23.38 -14.39
C ASN A 685 30.92 -23.64 -15.50
N GLN A 686 31.05 -22.74 -16.48
CA GLN A 686 32.03 -22.84 -17.56
C GLN A 686 33.48 -22.77 -17.07
N SER A 687 33.70 -22.06 -15.95
CA SER A 687 35.02 -21.93 -15.32
C SER A 687 35.34 -23.05 -14.33
N GLY A 688 34.46 -24.04 -14.15
CA GLY A 688 34.63 -25.12 -13.17
C GLY A 688 34.56 -24.67 -11.70
N MET A 689 33.98 -23.49 -11.44
CA MET A 689 33.88 -22.87 -10.11
C MET A 689 32.42 -22.85 -9.59
N ILE A 690 31.60 -23.83 -9.94
CA ILE A 690 30.18 -23.83 -9.55
C ILE A 690 29.97 -23.82 -8.03
N LEU A 691 30.87 -24.45 -7.27
CA LEU A 691 30.82 -24.45 -5.81
C LEU A 691 31.11 -23.08 -5.19
N SER A 692 31.73 -22.14 -5.91
CA SER A 692 32.03 -20.80 -5.37
C SER A 692 30.84 -19.87 -5.37
N VAL A 693 29.78 -20.17 -6.14
CA VAL A 693 28.54 -19.38 -6.18
C VAL A 693 27.46 -19.93 -5.25
N VAL A 694 27.70 -21.06 -4.60
CA VAL A 694 26.75 -21.71 -3.68
C VAL A 694 26.70 -20.96 -2.36
N ASP A 695 25.49 -20.75 -1.84
CA ASP A 695 25.28 -20.07 -0.58
C ASP A 695 25.87 -20.87 0.59
N LEU A 696 26.83 -20.26 1.29
CA LEU A 696 27.50 -20.84 2.47
C LEU A 696 26.54 -21.19 3.62
N ARG A 697 25.30 -20.66 3.60
CA ARG A 697 24.24 -20.96 4.58
C ARG A 697 23.56 -22.31 4.35
N MET A 698 23.74 -22.97 3.19
CA MET A 698 23.08 -24.24 2.84
C MET A 698 23.61 -25.47 3.60
N GLY A 699 24.62 -25.32 4.45
CA GLY A 699 25.21 -26.45 5.21
C GLY A 699 26.10 -27.36 4.36
N ALA A 700 26.49 -28.52 4.91
CA ALA A 700 27.40 -29.46 4.25
C ALA A 700 26.64 -30.48 3.38
N LEU A 701 26.22 -30.07 2.18
CA LEU A 701 25.68 -30.97 1.16
C LEU A 701 26.82 -31.68 0.40
N PRO A 702 26.63 -32.94 -0.06
CA PRO A 702 27.59 -33.59 -0.94
C PRO A 702 27.78 -32.76 -2.23
N GLY A 703 29.03 -32.49 -2.61
CA GLY A 703 29.34 -31.66 -3.79
C GLY A 703 28.68 -32.16 -5.08
N GLU A 704 28.53 -33.48 -5.23
CA GLU A 704 27.84 -34.12 -6.36
C GLU A 704 26.34 -33.79 -6.44
N CYS A 705 25.66 -33.64 -5.29
CA CYS A 705 24.26 -33.22 -5.23
C CYS A 705 24.10 -31.77 -5.69
N VAL A 706 25.02 -30.91 -5.24
CA VAL A 706 25.06 -29.49 -5.56
C VAL A 706 25.33 -29.29 -7.06
N GLU A 707 26.27 -30.04 -7.62
CA GLU A 707 26.59 -30.03 -9.05
C GLU A 707 25.40 -30.49 -9.92
N ARG A 708 24.71 -31.57 -9.52
CA ARG A 708 23.52 -32.04 -10.24
C ARG A 708 22.34 -31.07 -10.15
N PHE A 709 22.12 -30.45 -9.00
CA PHE A 709 21.05 -29.46 -8.82
C PHE A 709 21.33 -28.17 -9.62
N ALA A 710 22.59 -27.70 -9.61
CA ALA A 710 23.03 -26.59 -10.45
C ALA A 710 22.85 -26.89 -11.94
N ALA A 711 23.23 -28.10 -12.37
CA ALA A 711 23.06 -28.54 -13.75
C ALA A 711 21.58 -28.59 -14.18
N LEU A 712 20.68 -28.99 -13.28
CA LEU A 712 19.24 -28.97 -13.53
C LEU A 712 18.72 -27.54 -13.70
N GLY A 713 19.05 -26.62 -12.78
CA GLY A 713 18.68 -25.20 -12.90
C GLY A 713 19.19 -24.57 -14.20
N LEU A 714 20.43 -24.86 -14.60
CA LEU A 714 21.01 -24.39 -15.86
C LEU A 714 20.35 -25.01 -17.11
N ARG A 715 19.92 -26.27 -17.06
CA ARG A 715 19.15 -26.90 -18.15
C ARG A 715 17.78 -26.24 -18.33
N CYS A 716 17.12 -25.87 -17.23
CA CYS A 716 15.86 -25.14 -17.25
C CYS A 716 16.00 -23.73 -17.83
N CYS A 717 17.13 -23.07 -17.58
CA CYS A 717 17.41 -21.69 -18.05
C CYS A 717 18.14 -21.60 -19.40
N ARG A 718 18.04 -22.61 -20.28
CA ARG A 718 18.67 -22.54 -21.61
C ARG A 718 18.01 -21.49 -22.50
N ASP A 719 18.81 -20.78 -23.27
CA ASP A 719 18.33 -19.77 -24.22
C ASP A 719 17.41 -20.39 -25.29
N GLU A 720 17.76 -21.58 -25.80
CA GLU A 720 16.92 -22.34 -26.74
C GLU A 720 15.76 -23.05 -25.99
N THR A 721 14.52 -22.68 -26.32
CA THR A 721 13.30 -23.23 -25.69
C THR A 721 13.17 -24.75 -25.83
N ASP A 722 13.47 -25.31 -27.01
CA ASP A 722 13.40 -26.76 -27.25
C ASP A 722 14.48 -27.55 -26.48
N ALA A 723 15.56 -26.87 -26.07
CA ALA A 723 16.65 -27.48 -25.32
C ALA A 723 16.35 -27.57 -23.81
N ARG A 724 15.30 -26.90 -23.32
CA ARG A 724 14.84 -26.96 -21.94
C ARG A 724 14.11 -28.30 -21.69
N PRO A 725 14.27 -28.94 -20.52
CA PRO A 725 13.53 -30.16 -20.19
C PRO A 725 12.01 -29.90 -20.14
N SER A 726 11.23 -30.95 -20.26
CA SER A 726 9.82 -30.93 -19.84
C SER A 726 9.73 -30.90 -18.31
N MET A 727 8.63 -30.38 -17.76
CA MET A 727 8.41 -30.40 -16.30
C MET A 727 8.48 -31.82 -15.71
N ALA A 728 8.02 -32.83 -16.45
CA ALA A 728 8.14 -34.24 -16.04
C ALA A 728 9.61 -34.74 -15.99
N GLU A 729 10.50 -34.20 -16.81
CA GLU A 729 11.94 -34.47 -16.71
C GLU A 729 12.56 -33.72 -15.52
N VAL A 730 12.12 -32.48 -15.26
CA VAL A 730 12.57 -31.71 -14.09
C VAL A 730 12.24 -32.45 -12.79
N VAL A 731 11.00 -32.92 -12.64
CA VAL A 731 10.55 -33.69 -11.47
C VAL A 731 11.36 -34.97 -11.28
N ARG A 732 11.55 -35.77 -12.34
CA ARG A 732 12.34 -37.00 -12.27
C ARG A 732 13.80 -36.76 -11.84
N GLU A 733 14.40 -35.67 -12.30
CA GLU A 733 15.76 -35.31 -11.91
C GLU A 733 15.84 -34.83 -10.45
N LEU A 734 14.85 -34.07 -9.98
CA LEU A 734 14.76 -33.67 -8.57
C LEU A 734 14.63 -34.89 -7.65
N GLU A 735 13.80 -35.86 -8.01
CA GLU A 735 13.66 -37.13 -7.28
C GLU A 735 14.99 -37.89 -7.24
N ALA A 736 15.71 -37.93 -8.37
CA ALA A 736 17.02 -38.58 -8.43
C ALA A 736 18.08 -37.88 -7.55
N ILE A 737 18.05 -36.54 -7.49
CA ILE A 737 18.94 -35.75 -6.61
C ILE A 737 18.58 -35.97 -5.14
N TRP A 738 17.29 -36.05 -4.81
CA TRP A 738 16.81 -36.29 -3.46
C TRP A 738 17.35 -37.61 -2.88
N GLN A 739 17.32 -38.67 -3.69
CA GLN A 739 17.85 -40.00 -3.32
C GLN A 739 19.37 -40.04 -3.06
N MET A 740 20.10 -38.96 -3.38
CA MET A 740 21.54 -38.84 -3.13
C MET A 740 21.87 -38.11 -1.81
N THR A 741 20.87 -37.58 -1.11
CA THR A 741 21.07 -36.89 0.16
C THR A 741 21.20 -37.88 1.33
N PRO A 742 22.07 -37.63 2.33
CA PRO A 742 22.27 -38.57 3.44
C PRO A 742 21.01 -38.71 4.30
N ASP A 743 20.58 -39.94 4.57
CA ASP A 743 19.43 -40.25 5.42
C ASP A 743 19.53 -39.60 6.81
N THR A 744 18.60 -38.71 7.12
CA THR A 744 18.27 -38.39 8.51
C THR A 744 17.39 -39.50 9.08
N ASP A 745 18.00 -40.59 9.57
CA ASP A 745 17.35 -41.57 10.46
C ASP A 745 16.83 -40.85 11.73
N GLY A 746 15.61 -41.03 12.26
CA GLY A 746 14.46 -41.89 11.98
C GLY A 746 13.47 -41.79 13.17
N VAL A 747 12.30 -42.48 13.08
CA VAL A 747 11.47 -43.11 14.15
C VAL A 747 9.95 -43.04 13.80
N PRO A 748 9.15 -44.12 13.94
CA PRO A 748 9.38 -45.52 13.62
C PRO A 748 8.23 -46.16 12.79
N SER A 749 8.56 -47.17 11.99
CA SER A 749 7.59 -48.10 11.38
C SER A 749 7.14 -49.16 12.38
N GLU A 750 5.84 -49.26 12.68
CA GLU A 750 5.23 -50.48 13.24
C GLU A 750 4.87 -51.45 12.11
N SER A 751 5.16 -52.73 12.34
CA SER A 751 5.16 -53.80 11.35
C SER A 751 4.00 -54.78 11.54
N VAL A 752 3.36 -55.09 10.42
CA VAL A 752 2.93 -56.41 9.89
C VAL A 752 2.31 -57.45 10.84
N ALA A 753 1.10 -57.89 10.46
CA ALA A 753 0.74 -59.31 10.40
C ALA A 753 -0.09 -59.61 9.13
N MET A 754 0.49 -60.36 8.18
CA MET A 754 -0.20 -61.18 7.15
C MET A 754 -0.65 -62.50 7.84
N ASP A 755 -1.63 -63.31 7.42
CA ASP A 755 -2.08 -63.79 6.09
C ASP A 755 -3.31 -64.73 6.33
N PRO A 756 -3.85 -65.56 5.40
CA PRO A 756 -4.31 -65.39 4.01
C PRO A 756 -5.76 -65.95 3.77
N THR A 757 -6.17 -65.91 2.48
CA THR A 757 -7.20 -66.72 1.77
C THR A 757 -8.60 -66.07 1.67
N HIS A 758 -9.29 -65.94 0.53
CA HIS A 758 -9.19 -66.52 -0.81
C HIS A 758 -9.79 -65.56 -1.87
N THR A 759 -9.47 -65.87 -3.12
CA THR A 759 -9.78 -65.33 -4.45
C THR A 759 -11.23 -64.90 -4.81
N PRO A 760 -11.42 -64.19 -5.95
CA PRO A 760 -12.59 -63.37 -6.29
C PRO A 760 -13.59 -64.05 -7.25
N ALA A 761 -14.83 -63.54 -7.33
CA ALA A 761 -15.71 -63.74 -8.49
C ALA A 761 -16.91 -62.76 -8.52
N SER A 762 -16.90 -61.91 -9.56
CA SER A 762 -17.95 -61.61 -10.55
C SER A 762 -19.44 -61.56 -10.20
N SER A 763 -20.12 -60.71 -11.00
CA SER A 763 -21.56 -60.68 -11.36
C SER A 763 -22.45 -59.96 -10.34
N SER A 764 -23.50 -59.22 -10.70
CA SER A 764 -24.08 -58.75 -11.96
C SER A 764 -25.28 -57.87 -11.57
N THR A 765 -25.60 -56.87 -12.40
CA THR A 765 -26.94 -56.33 -12.71
C THR A 765 -28.08 -56.39 -11.68
N ALA A 766 -28.74 -55.24 -11.48
CA ALA A 766 -30.18 -55.02 -11.72
C ALA A 766 -30.65 -53.76 -10.97
N THR A 767 -30.86 -52.65 -11.70
CA THR A 767 -32.19 -52.09 -12.04
C THR A 767 -33.06 -51.63 -10.85
N GLY A 768 -33.43 -50.35 -10.87
CA GLY A 768 -34.40 -49.77 -9.94
C GLY A 768 -34.74 -48.32 -10.27
N SER A 769 -35.35 -48.13 -11.44
CA SER A 769 -35.91 -46.91 -12.00
C SER A 769 -37.02 -46.23 -11.17
N ARG A 770 -37.12 -44.89 -11.25
CA ARG A 770 -38.34 -44.08 -11.58
C ARG A 770 -37.97 -42.59 -11.62
N MET A 771 -38.03 -41.95 -12.80
CA MET A 771 -39.15 -41.13 -13.34
C MET A 771 -39.45 -39.90 -12.46
N GLY A 772 -39.47 -38.65 -12.92
CA GLY A 772 -39.48 -38.09 -14.28
C GLY A 772 -40.39 -36.85 -14.28
N HIS A 773 -39.95 -35.75 -14.89
CA HIS A 773 -40.85 -34.81 -15.60
C HIS A 773 -40.06 -33.80 -16.46
N ASP A 774 -40.09 -34.06 -17.77
CA ASP A 774 -40.40 -33.21 -18.94
C ASP A 774 -40.31 -31.67 -18.78
N GLN A 775 -39.49 -30.93 -19.54
CA GLN A 775 -39.39 -30.71 -21.00
C GLN A 775 -40.31 -29.59 -21.53
N TYR A 776 -39.69 -28.52 -22.05
CA TYR A 776 -40.07 -27.85 -23.31
C TYR A 776 -38.81 -27.21 -23.92
N ASP A 777 -38.71 -27.36 -25.24
CA ASP A 777 -37.54 -27.28 -26.09
C ASP A 777 -37.92 -26.44 -27.33
N MET A 778 -37.00 -25.62 -27.86
CA MET A 778 -37.02 -25.16 -29.27
C MET A 778 -35.66 -24.53 -29.70
N SER A 779 -34.75 -25.38 -30.20
CA SER A 779 -33.99 -25.34 -31.48
C SER A 779 -33.76 -23.98 -32.21
N THR A 780 -32.63 -23.61 -32.86
CA THR A 780 -31.59 -24.25 -33.72
C THR A 780 -30.38 -23.27 -33.82
N SER A 781 -29.12 -23.55 -34.16
CA SER A 781 -28.53 -24.39 -35.24
C SER A 781 -27.02 -24.60 -35.06
N ASP A 782 -26.53 -25.74 -35.57
CA ASP A 782 -25.18 -26.31 -35.55
C ASP A 782 -24.02 -25.46 -36.12
N VAL A 783 -22.83 -25.62 -35.51
CA VAL A 783 -21.55 -25.89 -36.22
C VAL A 783 -20.71 -26.86 -35.37
N SER A 784 -20.18 -27.90 -36.01
CA SER A 784 -19.53 -29.08 -35.44
C SER A 784 -17.99 -29.06 -35.57
N GLY A 785 -17.31 -29.74 -34.64
CA GLY A 785 -15.87 -30.11 -34.66
C GLY A 785 -15.07 -29.39 -33.56
N SER A 786 -14.35 -30.02 -32.62
CA SER A 786 -13.74 -31.36 -32.61
C SER A 786 -13.31 -31.78 -31.18
N ASN A 787 -13.67 -33.02 -30.81
CA ASN A 787 -13.01 -33.99 -29.93
C ASN A 787 -11.96 -33.54 -28.90
N LEU A 788 -12.33 -33.62 -27.61
CA LEU A 788 -11.41 -33.98 -26.53
C LEU A 788 -12.05 -35.09 -25.67
N LEU A 789 -11.54 -36.31 -25.85
CA LEU A 789 -11.79 -37.45 -24.97
C LEU A 789 -11.08 -37.18 -23.63
N SER A 790 -11.88 -36.97 -22.60
CA SER A 790 -11.45 -37.08 -21.20
C SER A 790 -11.35 -38.57 -20.83
N GLY A 791 -10.24 -38.96 -20.21
CA GLY A 791 -10.13 -40.22 -19.49
C GLY A 791 -8.91 -41.05 -19.89
N VAL A 792 -7.90 -41.00 -19.03
CA VAL A 792 -7.16 -42.13 -18.41
C VAL A 792 -5.76 -41.64 -18.06
N VAL A 793 -5.51 -41.38 -16.78
CA VAL A 793 -4.17 -41.31 -16.20
C VAL A 793 -4.14 -42.32 -15.04
N PRO A 794 -3.16 -43.25 -15.00
CA PRO A 794 -3.15 -44.36 -14.04
C PRO A 794 -2.86 -43.87 -12.62
N SER A 795 -3.60 -44.40 -11.63
CA SER A 795 -3.34 -44.14 -10.21
C SER A 795 -2.04 -44.83 -9.78
N ILE A 796 -1.03 -44.04 -9.45
CA ILE A 796 0.15 -44.50 -8.73
C ILE A 796 -0.13 -44.23 -7.25
N ASN A 797 -0.23 -45.28 -6.43
CA ASN A 797 -0.37 -45.14 -4.98
C ASN A 797 1.02 -44.91 -4.36
N PRO A 798 1.27 -43.81 -3.63
CA PRO A 798 2.54 -43.57 -2.96
C PRO A 798 2.63 -44.27 -1.60
N ARG A 799 3.85 -44.71 -1.26
CA ARG A 799 4.29 -45.16 0.06
C ARG A 799 4.92 -44.01 0.84
#